data_AF-A0A7V2T9F6-F1
#
_entry.id   AF-A0A7V2T9F6-F1
#
_cell.length_a   1.000
_cell.length_b   1.000
_cell.length_c   1.000
_cell.angle_alpha   90.00
_cell.angle_beta   90.00
_cell.angle_gamma   90.00
#
_symmetry.space_group_name_H-M   'P 1'
#
loop_
_entity.id
_entity.type
_entity.pdbx_description
1 polymer ?
#
loop_
_entity_poly.entity_id
_entity_poly.type
_entity_poly.pdbx_seq_one_letter_code
_entity_poly.pdbx_strand_id
1 'polypeptide(L)'
;EKPLGEGLMGELREAIAGLEAAVRAELAGQRIPEARIRTECRVHVRYAGTDTPLEVPAGDVAAMRTAFETEHRSRYGFIVEGRELVAEAVTVEGIGAMEDVAEPEHPIVPRGPDEPLEPVRTTSIFTTRAPHQPPESFACAVYRRADMRPGDRIVGPAIVADPTTTVVVEPGWALEVSRHDHLLLERVEPLPRRVAVGTDCDPILLEIFNNLFMTIAEQMGVTLQNTAYSVNVKERLDFSCALFDTEGGLIANAPHMPVHLGSMGESVRTVIRQRRGRMKPGEVYALNNPYNGGTHLPDVTVIMPVFSDAGELLFFTASRAHHADIGGITPGSMPPDSTHIDQEGALIDDFLLVENGVFREQALLELLTRGPYPCRNPRQNVADLQAQIAACSKGATELLKMVAQFGLPTVHAYMRHVMDNAEESVRRVIDRLEDGEFTYPHDRGPVIRVAVKVDRERRRVRIDFTGTSEQQPWNFNAPAAVTRAAVLYVFRTLVEADIPLNDGCLAPIELVIPEGSILACKYPAAVCAGNVETSQWATDTLFGALKAMAAAQGTMNNFTFGNDTYQYYETICGGSGAGPDFDGTSAVHTHMTNSRLTDPEVLEWRYPVLLEAHVINRGSGGRGRHRGGDGTIRRVRFLERMHAAILSNHRIVPPFGLEGGEPGICGDQWVERADGRIEHLEGCDKTVLDPGDVFVIRTPSGGGYGAPES
;
A
#
# COMPACT_ATOMS: atom_id res chain seq x y z
N GLU A 1 -4.26 5.09 -32.08
CA GLU A 1 -2.92 5.32 -31.50
C GLU A 1 -1.91 5.79 -32.55
N LYS A 2 -1.42 7.03 -32.44
CA LYS A 2 -0.37 7.62 -33.31
C LYS A 2 0.47 8.64 -32.54
N PRO A 3 1.73 8.90 -32.93
CA PRO A 3 2.54 9.98 -32.36
C PRO A 3 1.83 11.34 -32.42
N LEU A 4 1.82 12.04 -31.28
CA LEU A 4 1.27 13.38 -31.14
C LEU A 4 2.27 14.40 -31.75
N GLY A 5 2.02 14.76 -33.00
CA GLY A 5 2.78 15.78 -33.72
C GLY A 5 1.92 16.49 -34.76
N GLU A 6 2.50 17.49 -35.44
CA GLU A 6 1.77 18.34 -36.39
C GLU A 6 1.10 17.52 -37.52
N GLY A 7 1.73 16.42 -37.95
CA GLY A 7 1.17 15.52 -38.96
C GLY A 7 -0.13 14.83 -38.55
N LEU A 8 -0.39 14.67 -37.25
CA LEU A 8 -1.60 14.02 -36.72
C LEU A 8 -2.78 15.00 -36.60
N MET A 9 -2.51 16.32 -36.57
CA MET A 9 -3.54 17.33 -36.27
C MET A 9 -4.69 17.36 -37.28
N GLY A 10 -4.42 17.03 -38.55
CA GLY A 10 -5.47 16.90 -39.56
C GLY A 10 -6.44 15.76 -39.24
N GLU A 11 -5.90 14.58 -38.96
CA GLU A 11 -6.69 13.40 -38.61
C GLU A 11 -7.44 13.57 -37.28
N LEU A 12 -6.81 14.17 -36.27
CA LEU A 12 -7.45 14.45 -34.99
C LEU A 12 -8.65 15.39 -35.17
N ARG A 13 -8.51 16.46 -35.96
CA ARG A 13 -9.63 17.38 -36.24
C ARG A 13 -10.76 16.69 -36.99
N GLU A 14 -10.44 15.82 -37.94
CA GLU A 14 -11.45 15.06 -38.70
C GLU A 14 -12.19 14.06 -37.80
N ALA A 15 -11.47 13.33 -36.94
CA ALA A 15 -12.06 12.43 -35.96
C ALA A 15 -12.94 13.16 -34.94
N ILE A 16 -12.46 14.29 -34.39
CA ILE A 16 -13.21 15.14 -33.47
C ILE A 16 -14.49 15.64 -34.15
N ALA A 17 -14.40 16.18 -35.37
CA ALA A 17 -15.57 16.70 -36.08
C ALA A 17 -16.61 15.60 -36.38
N GLY A 18 -16.15 14.39 -36.72
CA GLY A 18 -17.02 13.23 -36.91
C GLY A 18 -17.76 12.82 -35.62
N LEU A 19 -17.04 12.77 -34.49
CA LEU A 19 -17.63 12.47 -33.18
C LEU A 19 -18.57 13.58 -32.71
N GLU A 20 -18.20 14.85 -32.88
CA GLU A 20 -19.07 16.00 -32.57
C GLU A 20 -20.36 15.95 -33.37
N ALA A 21 -20.30 15.62 -34.66
CA ALA A 21 -21.48 15.47 -35.50
C ALA A 21 -22.39 14.31 -35.01
N ALA A 22 -21.79 13.17 -34.65
CA ALA A 22 -22.54 12.03 -34.11
C ALA A 22 -23.23 12.36 -32.78
N VAL A 23 -22.50 12.98 -31.84
CA VAL A 23 -23.01 13.39 -30.53
C VAL A 23 -24.10 14.45 -30.66
N ARG A 24 -23.91 15.45 -31.54
CA ARG A 24 -24.95 16.46 -31.84
C ARG A 24 -26.19 15.83 -32.44
N ALA A 25 -26.05 14.88 -33.37
CA ALA A 25 -27.18 14.17 -33.97
C ALA A 25 -27.97 13.34 -32.93
N GLU A 26 -27.27 12.69 -31.99
CA GLU A 26 -27.91 11.95 -30.90
C GLU A 26 -28.70 12.88 -29.97
N LEU A 27 -28.11 13.99 -29.54
CA LEU A 27 -28.80 15.01 -28.71
C LEU A 27 -29.96 15.68 -29.46
N ALA A 28 -29.82 15.92 -30.77
CA ALA A 28 -30.91 16.39 -31.61
C ALA A 28 -32.05 15.36 -31.72
N GLY A 29 -31.73 14.06 -31.75
CA GLY A 29 -32.71 12.96 -31.67
C GLY A 29 -33.51 12.96 -30.36
N GLN A 30 -32.90 13.43 -29.28
CA GLN A 30 -33.55 13.69 -27.99
C GLN A 30 -34.32 15.03 -27.96
N ARG A 31 -34.40 15.72 -29.10
CA ARG A 31 -35.10 17.01 -29.31
C ARG A 31 -34.46 18.20 -28.61
N ILE A 32 -33.16 18.15 -28.34
CA ILE A 32 -32.41 19.30 -27.82
C ILE A 32 -32.10 20.26 -28.98
N PRO A 33 -32.43 21.57 -28.88
CA PRO A 33 -32.10 22.53 -29.92
C PRO A 33 -30.59 22.69 -30.13
N GLU A 34 -30.14 22.77 -31.37
CA GLU A 34 -28.70 22.90 -31.73
C GLU A 34 -27.99 24.04 -30.99
N ALA A 35 -28.66 25.18 -30.84
CA ALA A 35 -28.14 26.35 -30.14
C ALA A 35 -27.92 26.13 -28.63
N ARG A 36 -28.46 25.04 -28.06
CA ARG A 36 -28.35 24.64 -26.65
C ARG A 36 -27.42 23.44 -26.45
N ILE A 37 -26.72 23.00 -27.50
CA ILE A 37 -25.75 21.91 -27.45
C ILE A 37 -24.33 22.48 -27.49
N ARG A 38 -23.55 22.20 -26.43
CA ARG A 38 -22.10 22.42 -26.40
C ARG A 38 -21.37 21.09 -26.41
N THR A 39 -20.17 21.08 -27.00
CA THR A 39 -19.29 19.91 -27.03
C THR A 39 -17.99 20.22 -26.29
N GLU A 40 -17.51 19.27 -25.52
CA GLU A 40 -16.18 19.31 -24.88
C GLU A 40 -15.34 18.17 -25.43
N CYS A 41 -14.17 18.50 -25.98
CA CYS A 41 -13.32 17.55 -26.70
C CYS A 41 -12.03 17.32 -25.93
N ARG A 42 -11.70 16.06 -25.67
CA ARG A 42 -10.48 15.63 -24.96
C ARG A 42 -9.71 14.61 -25.80
N VAL A 43 -8.39 14.67 -25.68
CA VAL A 43 -7.47 13.70 -26.28
C VAL A 43 -6.79 12.92 -25.18
N HIS A 44 -6.76 11.60 -25.32
CA HIS A 44 -6.06 10.69 -24.42
C HIS A 44 -4.60 10.62 -24.86
N VAL A 45 -3.71 11.24 -24.09
CA VAL A 45 -2.29 11.37 -24.41
C VAL A 45 -1.45 10.58 -23.41
N ARG A 46 -0.42 9.87 -23.90
CA ARG A 46 0.55 9.15 -23.08
C ARG A 46 1.97 9.27 -23.63
N TYR A 47 2.96 8.90 -22.83
CA TYR A 47 4.32 8.72 -23.34
C TYR A 47 4.39 7.45 -24.22
N ALA A 48 5.17 7.50 -25.29
CA ALA A 48 5.36 6.35 -26.17
C ALA A 48 5.96 5.16 -25.40
N GLY A 49 5.24 4.05 -25.33
CA GLY A 49 5.65 2.85 -24.59
C GLY A 49 5.21 2.78 -23.13
N THR A 50 4.34 3.69 -22.68
CA THR A 50 3.56 3.55 -21.43
C THR A 50 2.11 3.23 -21.77
N ASP A 51 1.33 2.66 -20.85
CA ASP A 51 -0.05 2.17 -21.13
C ASP A 51 -1.17 2.99 -20.46
N THR A 52 -0.82 4.03 -19.71
CA THR A 52 -1.81 4.88 -19.00
C THR A 52 -1.90 6.25 -19.67
N PRO A 53 -3.01 6.57 -20.36
CA PRO A 53 -3.24 7.91 -20.90
C PRO A 53 -3.78 8.88 -19.86
N LEU A 54 -3.49 10.17 -20.09
CA LEU A 54 -4.09 11.30 -19.42
C LEU A 54 -5.00 12.04 -20.41
N GLU A 55 -6.18 12.43 -19.95
CA GLU A 55 -7.09 13.27 -20.73
C GLU A 55 -6.60 14.72 -20.71
N VAL A 56 -6.39 15.28 -21.89
CA VAL A 56 -6.07 16.71 -22.05
C VAL A 56 -7.09 17.39 -22.96
N PRO A 57 -7.41 18.68 -22.74
CA PRO A 57 -8.25 19.43 -23.66
C PRO A 57 -7.67 19.38 -25.08
N ALA A 58 -8.51 19.12 -26.07
CA ALA A 58 -8.09 19.13 -27.48
C ALA A 58 -7.63 20.54 -27.88
N GLY A 59 -6.43 20.64 -28.47
CA GLY A 59 -5.81 21.91 -28.83
C GLY A 59 -4.78 21.75 -29.93
N ASP A 60 -3.80 22.65 -30.00
CA ASP A 60 -2.58 22.40 -30.78
C ASP A 60 -1.62 21.48 -30.01
N VAL A 61 -0.57 21.00 -30.70
CA VAL A 61 0.39 20.06 -30.12
C VAL A 61 1.08 20.64 -28.87
N ALA A 62 1.38 21.94 -28.86
CA ALA A 62 2.07 22.59 -27.76
C ALA A 62 1.18 22.69 -26.52
N ALA A 63 -0.07 23.12 -26.69
CA ALA A 63 -1.06 23.21 -25.63
C ALA A 63 -1.36 21.83 -25.02
N MET A 64 -1.56 20.82 -25.87
CA MET A 64 -1.79 19.44 -25.40
C MET A 64 -0.57 18.89 -24.66
N ARG A 65 0.65 19.17 -25.12
CA ARG A 65 1.89 18.79 -24.43
C ARG A 65 2.01 19.47 -23.07
N THR A 66 1.80 20.78 -22.97
CA THR A 66 1.86 21.50 -21.70
C THR A 66 0.79 21.06 -20.73
N ALA A 67 -0.44 20.81 -21.20
CA ALA A 67 -1.51 20.26 -20.37
C ALA A 67 -1.14 18.86 -19.87
N PHE A 68 -0.62 18.00 -20.75
CA PHE A 68 -0.16 16.66 -20.39
C PHE A 68 0.97 16.71 -19.36
N GLU A 69 2.01 17.52 -19.58
CA GLU A 69 3.16 17.63 -18.67
C GLU A 69 2.77 18.23 -17.31
N THR A 70 1.84 19.19 -17.29
CA THR A 70 1.29 19.75 -16.05
C THR A 70 0.51 18.68 -15.27
N GLU A 71 -0.40 17.97 -15.92
CA GLU A 71 -1.20 16.91 -15.30
C GLU A 71 -0.31 15.74 -14.86
N HIS A 72 0.64 15.34 -15.70
CA HIS A 72 1.59 14.28 -15.40
C HIS A 72 2.47 14.64 -14.20
N ARG A 73 2.96 15.88 -14.10
CA ARG A 73 3.70 16.35 -12.92
C ARG A 73 2.80 16.40 -11.68
N SER A 74 1.55 16.84 -11.82
CA SER A 74 0.59 16.90 -10.72
C SER A 74 0.24 15.49 -10.20
N ARG A 75 0.08 14.52 -11.09
CA ARG A 75 -0.36 13.16 -10.77
C ARG A 75 0.77 12.22 -10.39
N TYR A 76 1.92 12.31 -11.06
CA TYR A 76 3.05 11.39 -10.90
C TYR A 76 4.30 12.03 -10.29
N GLY A 77 4.37 13.37 -10.19
CA GLY A 77 5.48 14.08 -9.53
C GLY A 77 6.71 14.36 -10.40
N PHE A 78 6.73 13.95 -11.67
CA PHE A 78 7.85 14.13 -12.60
C PHE A 78 7.39 14.25 -14.06
N ILE A 79 8.33 14.48 -14.97
CA ILE A 79 8.15 14.35 -16.44
C ILE A 79 9.27 13.51 -17.05
N VAL A 80 9.06 13.00 -18.27
CA VAL A 80 10.09 12.34 -19.08
C VAL A 80 10.49 13.25 -20.23
N GLU A 81 11.61 13.94 -20.09
CA GLU A 81 12.10 14.87 -21.11
C GLU A 81 12.47 14.14 -22.41
N GLY A 82 12.12 14.75 -23.55
CA GLY A 82 12.48 14.24 -24.88
C GLY A 82 11.70 13.01 -25.34
N ARG A 83 10.82 12.44 -24.51
CA ARG A 83 9.99 11.29 -24.91
C ARG A 83 8.83 11.73 -25.81
N GLU A 84 8.61 10.94 -26.85
CA GLU A 84 7.50 11.15 -27.78
C GLU A 84 6.15 10.94 -27.06
N LEU A 85 5.19 11.82 -27.34
CA LEU A 85 3.82 11.68 -26.86
C LEU A 85 3.00 10.96 -27.93
N VAL A 86 2.02 10.17 -27.50
CA VAL A 86 1.13 9.40 -28.36
C VAL A 86 -0.30 9.76 -28.03
N ALA A 87 -1.09 10.09 -29.06
CA ALA A 87 -2.53 10.21 -28.94
C ALA A 87 -3.16 8.82 -29.16
N GLU A 88 -3.76 8.30 -28.09
CA GLU A 88 -4.36 6.97 -28.09
C GLU A 88 -5.80 7.01 -28.62
N ALA A 89 -6.61 7.90 -28.04
CA ALA A 89 -8.03 8.04 -28.28
C ALA A 89 -8.49 9.50 -28.20
N VAL A 90 -9.70 9.76 -28.70
CA VAL A 90 -10.41 11.04 -28.62
C VAL A 90 -11.77 10.80 -28.00
N THR A 91 -12.17 11.66 -27.07
CA THR A 91 -13.49 11.67 -26.47
C THR A 91 -14.16 13.01 -26.73
N VAL A 92 -15.44 12.97 -27.11
CA VAL A 92 -16.29 14.16 -27.25
C VAL A 92 -17.49 13.98 -26.33
N GLU A 93 -17.63 14.89 -25.37
CA GLU A 93 -18.79 14.96 -24.48
C GLU A 93 -19.77 16.00 -25.00
N GLY A 94 -21.03 15.60 -25.22
CA GLY A 94 -22.10 16.50 -25.64
C GLY A 94 -22.97 16.90 -24.46
N ILE A 95 -23.12 18.19 -24.24
CA ILE A 95 -23.90 18.74 -23.13
C ILE A 95 -25.07 19.53 -23.74
N GLY A 96 -26.27 19.00 -23.60
CA GLY A 96 -27.51 19.63 -24.03
C GLY A 96 -28.23 20.32 -22.87
N ALA A 97 -28.39 21.64 -22.94
CA ALA A 97 -29.17 22.36 -21.95
C ALA A 97 -30.68 22.16 -22.24
N MET A 98 -31.43 21.58 -21.30
CA MET A 98 -32.86 21.25 -21.50
C MET A 98 -33.78 22.44 -21.20
N GLU A 99 -33.81 22.88 -19.94
CA GLU A 99 -34.65 24.00 -19.49
C GLU A 99 -33.78 25.06 -18.82
N ASP A 100 -34.03 26.32 -19.17
CA ASP A 100 -33.60 27.45 -18.32
C ASP A 100 -34.68 27.63 -17.27
N VAL A 101 -34.56 26.90 -16.16
CA VAL A 101 -35.39 27.16 -14.99
C VAL A 101 -34.85 28.43 -14.35
N ALA A 102 -35.40 29.58 -14.77
CA ALA A 102 -35.12 30.84 -14.14
C ALA A 102 -35.73 30.82 -12.74
N GLU A 103 -34.86 30.78 -11.74
CA GLU A 103 -35.25 30.91 -10.35
C GLU A 103 -35.91 32.29 -10.13
N PRO A 104 -37.10 32.35 -9.52
CA PRO A 104 -37.79 33.62 -9.33
C PRO A 104 -36.97 34.56 -8.44
N GLU A 105 -36.69 35.75 -8.96
CA GLU A 105 -36.12 36.85 -8.17
C GLU A 105 -37.25 37.61 -7.46
N HIS A 106 -37.07 37.79 -6.17
CA HIS A 106 -37.95 38.55 -5.29
C HIS A 106 -37.31 39.90 -4.93
N PRO A 107 -38.10 40.98 -4.87
CA PRO A 107 -37.57 42.29 -4.50
C PRO A 107 -37.08 42.29 -3.05
N ILE A 108 -35.86 42.78 -2.84
CA ILE A 108 -35.35 43.07 -1.49
C ILE A 108 -36.06 44.34 -1.01
N VAL A 109 -36.96 44.18 -0.03
CA VAL A 109 -37.68 45.29 0.61
C VAL A 109 -37.14 45.44 2.03
N PRO A 110 -36.28 46.44 2.28
CA PRO A 110 -35.73 46.68 3.62
C PRO A 110 -36.85 46.81 4.65
N ARG A 111 -36.68 46.21 5.82
CA ARG A 111 -37.62 46.40 6.94
C ARG A 111 -37.54 47.84 7.44
N GLY A 112 -38.70 48.45 7.60
CA GLY A 112 -38.83 49.75 8.24
C GLY A 112 -38.76 49.62 9.77
N PRO A 113 -38.59 50.73 10.50
CA PRO A 113 -38.56 50.72 11.97
C PRO A 113 -39.83 50.13 12.61
N ASP A 114 -40.96 50.23 11.92
CA ASP A 114 -42.28 49.80 12.40
C ASP A 114 -42.61 48.33 12.10
N GLU A 115 -41.74 47.60 11.39
CA GLU A 115 -41.94 46.19 11.02
C GLU A 115 -40.64 45.36 11.08
N PRO A 116 -39.94 45.31 12.24
CA PRO A 116 -38.71 44.54 12.39
C PRO A 116 -38.98 43.03 12.28
N LEU A 117 -37.95 42.26 11.92
CA LEU A 117 -38.00 40.81 12.04
C LEU A 117 -37.90 40.44 13.52
N GLU A 118 -39.00 39.99 14.12
CA GLU A 118 -39.04 39.64 15.53
C GLU A 118 -38.84 38.14 15.77
N PRO A 119 -38.09 37.75 16.82
CA PRO A 119 -37.99 36.36 17.20
C PRO A 119 -39.29 35.88 17.85
N VAL A 120 -39.74 34.68 17.48
CA VAL A 120 -40.93 34.06 18.07
C VAL A 120 -40.70 33.56 19.50
N ARG A 121 -39.44 33.28 19.85
CA ARG A 121 -39.00 32.98 21.21
C ARG A 121 -37.48 33.11 21.32
N THR A 122 -36.98 33.13 22.54
CA THR A 122 -35.57 32.94 22.85
C THR A 122 -35.35 31.58 23.52
N THR A 123 -34.20 30.97 23.27
CA THR A 123 -33.79 29.69 23.86
C THR A 123 -32.27 29.69 24.07
N SER A 124 -31.70 28.56 24.47
CA SER A 124 -30.25 28.36 24.56
C SER A 124 -29.81 27.25 23.63
N ILE A 125 -28.72 27.45 22.90
CA ILE A 125 -28.04 26.40 22.16
C ILE A 125 -26.67 26.12 22.80
N PHE A 126 -26.23 24.87 22.75
CA PHE A 126 -24.91 24.47 23.20
C PHE A 126 -24.04 24.19 21.97
N THR A 127 -23.10 25.06 21.66
CA THR A 127 -22.25 24.97 20.45
C THR A 127 -20.87 25.60 20.70
N THR A 128 -19.97 25.53 19.72
CA THR A 128 -18.62 26.09 19.74
C THR A 128 -18.55 27.32 18.83
N ARG A 129 -17.69 28.30 19.11
CA ARG A 129 -17.38 29.38 18.14
C ARG A 129 -16.39 28.94 17.06
N ALA A 130 -15.63 27.90 17.35
CA ALA A 130 -14.64 27.29 16.47
C ALA A 130 -14.47 25.80 16.85
N PRO A 131 -14.15 24.91 15.89
CA PRO A 131 -14.11 23.44 16.08
C PRO A 131 -13.23 22.92 17.23
N HIS A 132 -12.39 23.77 17.82
CA HIS A 132 -11.41 23.43 18.85
C HIS A 132 -11.59 24.21 20.16
N GLN A 133 -12.69 24.96 20.29
CA GLN A 133 -13.08 25.56 21.56
C GLN A 133 -14.09 24.66 22.27
N PRO A 134 -14.04 24.59 23.61
CA PRO A 134 -15.07 23.87 24.35
C PRO A 134 -16.45 24.46 24.01
N PRO A 135 -17.48 23.63 23.87
CA PRO A 135 -18.82 24.13 23.64
C PRO A 135 -19.31 24.94 24.83
N GLU A 136 -19.98 26.04 24.54
CA GLU A 136 -20.55 26.96 25.52
C GLU A 136 -22.06 27.12 25.26
N SER A 137 -22.78 27.58 26.28
CA SER A 137 -24.19 27.88 26.16
C SER A 137 -24.38 29.30 25.61
N PHE A 138 -25.10 29.42 24.51
CA PHE A 138 -25.42 30.68 23.84
C PHE A 138 -26.92 30.95 23.90
N ALA A 139 -27.30 32.15 24.36
CA ALA A 139 -28.67 32.64 24.19
C ALA A 139 -28.94 32.83 22.69
N CYS A 140 -30.04 32.28 22.21
CA CYS A 140 -30.34 32.12 20.80
C CYS A 140 -31.77 32.56 20.50
N ALA A 141 -31.93 33.46 19.54
CA ALA A 141 -33.23 33.89 19.05
C ALA A 141 -33.77 32.86 18.05
N VAL A 142 -35.05 32.50 18.18
CA VAL A 142 -35.74 31.59 17.26
C VAL A 142 -36.65 32.40 16.36
N TYR A 143 -36.50 32.26 15.05
CA TYR A 143 -37.32 32.86 14.01
C TYR A 143 -38.10 31.76 13.29
N ARG A 144 -39.28 32.09 12.75
CA ARG A 144 -39.95 31.20 11.79
C ARG A 144 -39.55 31.61 10.38
N ARG A 145 -39.20 30.64 9.54
CA ARG A 145 -38.86 30.88 8.15
C ARG A 145 -39.97 31.60 7.38
N ALA A 146 -41.22 31.30 7.70
CA ALA A 146 -42.41 31.93 7.11
C ALA A 146 -42.55 33.44 7.41
N ASP A 147 -41.89 33.94 8.46
CA ASP A 147 -41.94 35.36 8.85
C ASP A 147 -40.79 36.18 8.21
N MET A 148 -39.84 35.51 7.53
CA MET A 148 -38.67 36.12 6.90
C MET A 148 -38.93 36.46 5.44
N ARG A 149 -38.28 37.51 4.93
CA ARG A 149 -38.37 37.96 3.54
C ARG A 149 -36.98 38.24 2.94
N PRO A 150 -36.84 38.24 1.59
CA PRO A 150 -35.60 38.61 0.91
C PRO A 150 -35.00 39.92 1.43
N GLY A 151 -33.72 39.86 1.81
CA GLY A 151 -32.95 40.92 2.47
C GLY A 151 -32.91 40.86 3.99
N ASP A 152 -33.72 40.01 4.63
CA ASP A 152 -33.62 39.79 6.08
C ASP A 152 -32.28 39.15 6.41
N ARG A 153 -31.60 39.72 7.42
CA ARG A 153 -30.29 39.25 7.88
C ARG A 153 -30.30 39.08 9.39
N ILE A 154 -29.80 37.94 9.83
CA ILE A 154 -29.62 37.61 11.25
C ILE A 154 -28.16 37.22 11.48
N VAL A 155 -27.55 37.77 12.53
CA VAL A 155 -26.23 37.33 12.99
C VAL A 155 -26.45 36.28 14.08
N GLY A 156 -25.81 35.13 13.94
CA GLY A 156 -25.87 34.05 14.92
C GLY A 156 -25.28 34.47 16.27
N PRO A 157 -25.63 33.79 17.38
CA PRO A 157 -26.42 32.56 17.46
C PRO A 157 -27.93 32.74 17.24
N ALA A 158 -28.51 32.02 16.27
CA ALA A 158 -29.94 32.05 15.96
C ALA A 158 -30.45 30.69 15.45
N ILE A 159 -31.74 30.43 15.57
CA ILE A 159 -32.43 29.28 14.95
C ILE A 159 -33.50 29.81 14.01
N VAL A 160 -33.54 29.30 12.78
CA VAL A 160 -34.63 29.53 11.83
C VAL A 160 -35.39 28.22 11.66
N ALA A 161 -36.62 28.18 12.16
CA ALA A 161 -37.49 27.01 12.09
C ALA A 161 -38.39 27.09 10.87
N ASP A 162 -38.36 26.05 10.04
CA ASP A 162 -39.23 25.83 8.88
C ASP A 162 -40.09 24.56 9.13
N PRO A 163 -41.25 24.38 8.47
CA PRO A 163 -42.04 23.15 8.63
C PRO A 163 -41.29 21.85 8.32
N THR A 164 -40.23 21.91 7.51
CA THR A 164 -39.48 20.73 7.07
C THR A 164 -38.02 20.70 7.56
N THR A 165 -37.51 21.80 8.09
CA THR A 165 -36.10 21.89 8.52
C THR A 165 -35.90 22.86 9.69
N THR A 166 -34.77 22.74 10.38
CA THR A 166 -34.36 23.69 11.41
C THR A 166 -32.92 24.10 11.12
N VAL A 167 -32.73 25.36 10.73
CA VAL A 167 -31.42 25.91 10.41
C VAL A 167 -30.85 26.56 11.67
N VAL A 168 -29.68 26.10 12.11
CA VAL A 168 -28.95 26.69 13.23
C VAL A 168 -27.87 27.61 12.66
N VAL A 169 -27.96 28.89 12.96
CA VAL A 169 -26.95 29.89 12.63
C VAL A 169 -26.02 30.02 13.83
N GLU A 170 -24.84 29.41 13.75
CA GLU A 170 -23.88 29.39 14.86
C GLU A 170 -23.26 30.77 15.13
N PRO A 171 -22.66 30.99 16.32
CA PRO A 171 -21.85 32.18 16.57
C PRO A 171 -20.80 32.41 15.48
N GLY A 172 -20.62 33.66 15.07
CA GLY A 172 -19.67 34.04 14.01
C GLY A 172 -20.16 33.79 12.57
N TRP A 173 -21.37 33.25 12.42
CA TRP A 173 -22.08 33.18 11.14
C TRP A 173 -23.19 34.21 11.07
N ALA A 174 -23.51 34.65 9.87
CA ALA A 174 -24.73 35.38 9.57
C ALA A 174 -25.54 34.57 8.56
N LEU A 175 -26.85 34.66 8.69
CA LEU A 175 -27.79 34.18 7.69
C LEU A 175 -28.43 35.38 7.01
N GLU A 176 -28.52 35.33 5.69
CA GLU A 176 -29.23 36.29 4.86
C GLU A 176 -30.23 35.55 3.99
N VAL A 177 -31.45 36.10 3.85
CA VAL A 177 -32.38 35.64 2.83
C VAL A 177 -32.04 36.33 1.52
N SER A 178 -31.55 35.58 0.54
CA SER A 178 -31.17 36.12 -0.76
C SER A 178 -32.38 36.60 -1.57
N ARG A 179 -32.13 37.29 -2.68
CA ARG A 179 -33.18 37.66 -3.65
C ARG A 179 -33.92 36.45 -4.26
N HIS A 180 -33.35 35.26 -4.21
CA HIS A 180 -33.99 34.01 -4.66
C HIS A 180 -34.67 33.26 -3.51
N ASP A 181 -34.84 33.91 -2.35
CA ASP A 181 -35.44 33.34 -1.14
C ASP A 181 -34.62 32.18 -0.50
N HIS A 182 -33.37 32.00 -0.95
CA HIS A 182 -32.38 31.12 -0.30
C HIS A 182 -31.94 31.63 1.06
N LEU A 183 -31.68 30.71 1.99
CA LEU A 183 -30.96 30.99 3.23
C LEU A 183 -29.45 30.86 2.96
N LEU A 184 -28.77 31.99 2.79
CA LEU A 184 -27.32 32.05 2.64
C LEU A 184 -26.68 32.15 4.01
N LEU A 185 -25.93 31.13 4.41
CA LEU A 185 -25.08 31.20 5.61
C LEU A 185 -23.68 31.62 5.20
N GLU A 186 -23.23 32.75 5.73
CA GLU A 186 -21.88 33.27 5.53
C GLU A 186 -21.19 33.42 6.88
N ARG A 187 -19.95 32.96 6.96
CA ARG A 187 -19.13 33.17 8.13
C ARG A 187 -18.63 34.62 8.13
N VAL A 188 -19.14 35.43 9.06
CA VAL A 188 -18.79 36.86 9.21
C VAL A 188 -17.63 37.08 10.17
N GLU A 189 -17.32 36.09 11.00
CA GLU A 189 -16.11 36.07 11.82
C GLU A 189 -15.11 35.05 11.26
N PRO A 190 -13.92 35.44 10.77
CA PRO A 190 -12.97 34.49 10.19
C PRO A 190 -12.54 33.43 11.22
N LEU A 191 -12.45 32.17 10.78
CA LEU A 191 -11.81 31.13 11.59
C LEU A 191 -10.32 31.43 11.73
N PRO A 192 -9.70 31.08 12.88
CA PRO A 192 -8.26 31.04 12.98
C PRO A 192 -7.70 30.16 11.84
N ARG A 193 -6.81 30.74 11.03
CA ARG A 193 -6.21 30.08 9.85
C ARG A 193 -5.33 28.87 10.22
N ARG A 194 -4.92 28.82 11.49
CA ARG A 194 -4.23 27.70 12.13
C ARG A 194 -5.08 27.26 13.30
N VAL A 195 -5.23 25.95 13.43
CA VAL A 195 -5.66 25.40 14.70
C VAL A 195 -4.51 25.60 15.67
N ALA A 196 -4.72 26.36 16.75
CA ALA A 196 -3.74 26.48 17.83
C ALA A 196 -3.72 25.17 18.63
N VAL A 197 -3.25 24.11 18.00
CA VAL A 197 -2.96 22.83 18.66
C VAL A 197 -1.59 22.96 19.28
N GLY A 198 -1.50 22.78 20.60
CA GLY A 198 -0.24 22.70 21.31
C GLY A 198 0.60 21.50 20.88
N THR A 199 1.86 21.46 21.30
CA THR A 199 2.73 20.30 21.08
C THR A 199 2.54 19.22 22.15
N ASP A 200 1.74 19.49 23.17
CA ASP A 200 1.43 18.54 24.24
C ASP A 200 0.52 17.42 23.72
N CYS A 201 0.68 16.23 24.29
CA CYS A 201 -0.09 15.05 23.90
C CYS A 201 -1.54 15.18 24.43
N ASP A 202 -2.48 15.41 23.52
CA ASP A 202 -3.91 15.34 23.77
C ASP A 202 -4.45 14.01 23.19
N PRO A 203 -5.17 13.18 23.97
CA PRO A 203 -5.64 11.88 23.51
C PRO A 203 -6.58 11.92 22.28
N ILE A 204 -7.40 12.95 22.15
CA ILE A 204 -8.31 13.12 21.01
C ILE A 204 -7.49 13.46 19.77
N LEU A 205 -6.54 14.38 19.90
CA LEU A 205 -5.67 14.75 18.79
C LEU A 205 -4.71 13.63 18.42
N LEU A 206 -4.25 12.82 19.38
CA LEU A 206 -3.43 11.65 19.10
C LEU A 206 -4.16 10.69 18.16
N GLU A 207 -5.43 10.43 18.43
CA GLU A 207 -6.27 9.60 17.57
C GLU A 207 -6.50 10.24 16.20
N ILE A 208 -6.74 11.55 16.14
CA ILE A 208 -6.88 12.28 14.88
C ILE A 208 -5.60 12.19 14.03
N PHE A 209 -4.44 12.49 14.62
CA PHE A 209 -3.17 12.44 13.90
C PHE A 209 -2.80 11.02 13.47
N ASN A 210 -3.06 10.02 14.31
CA ASN A 210 -2.91 8.61 13.96
C ASN A 210 -3.70 8.27 12.68
N ASN A 211 -5.00 8.56 12.67
CA ASN A 211 -5.86 8.33 11.51
C ASN A 211 -5.42 9.12 10.28
N LEU A 212 -4.99 10.38 10.45
CA LEU A 212 -4.52 11.19 9.33
C LEU A 212 -3.23 10.62 8.71
N PHE A 213 -2.23 10.22 9.51
CA PHE A 213 -1.02 9.61 9.00
C PHE A 213 -1.30 8.29 8.25
N MET A 214 -2.18 7.45 8.82
CA MET A 214 -2.61 6.21 8.18
C MET A 214 -3.34 6.47 6.86
N THR A 215 -4.28 7.41 6.86
CA THR A 215 -5.04 7.81 5.65
C THR A 215 -4.10 8.28 4.55
N ILE A 216 -3.04 9.03 4.88
CA ILE A 216 -2.05 9.46 3.88
C ILE A 216 -1.35 8.23 3.29
N ALA A 217 -0.87 7.30 4.12
CA ALA A 217 -0.21 6.09 3.64
C ALA A 217 -1.14 5.22 2.77
N GLU A 218 -2.42 5.12 3.11
CA GLU A 218 -3.45 4.43 2.32
C GLU A 218 -3.70 5.12 0.97
N GLN A 219 -3.78 6.45 0.94
CA GLN A 219 -3.92 7.21 -0.31
C GLN A 219 -2.72 7.01 -1.24
N MET A 220 -1.51 6.88 -0.69
CA MET A 220 -0.33 6.49 -1.47
C MET A 220 -0.54 5.09 -2.08
N GLY A 221 -1.01 4.12 -1.29
CA GLY A 221 -1.27 2.76 -1.73
C GLY A 221 -2.32 2.66 -2.84
N VAL A 222 -3.44 3.38 -2.70
CA VAL A 222 -4.48 3.48 -3.75
C VAL A 222 -3.92 4.08 -5.03
N THR A 223 -3.04 5.10 -4.91
CA THR A 223 -2.38 5.71 -6.07
C THR A 223 -1.46 4.70 -6.76
N LEU A 224 -0.66 3.96 -5.99
CA LEU A 224 0.22 2.91 -6.51
C LEU A 224 -0.58 1.84 -7.25
N GLN A 225 -1.60 1.27 -6.61
CA GLN A 225 -2.44 0.22 -7.20
C GLN A 225 -3.09 0.66 -8.52
N ASN A 226 -3.63 1.89 -8.57
CA ASN A 226 -4.34 2.39 -9.74
C ASN A 226 -3.43 2.77 -10.91
N THR A 227 -2.14 2.97 -10.67
CA THR A 227 -1.18 3.42 -11.68
C THR A 227 -0.16 2.35 -12.08
N ALA A 228 -0.04 1.28 -11.30
CA ALA A 228 0.86 0.16 -11.61
C ALA A 228 0.40 -0.66 -12.81
N TYR A 229 1.37 -1.30 -13.46
CA TYR A 229 1.17 -2.13 -14.65
C TYR A 229 1.12 -3.62 -14.31
N SER A 230 1.97 -4.08 -13.39
CA SER A 230 2.06 -5.50 -13.06
C SER A 230 0.84 -6.04 -12.31
N VAL A 231 0.49 -7.30 -12.61
CA VAL A 231 -0.52 -8.07 -11.85
C VAL A 231 -0.15 -8.14 -10.37
N ASN A 232 1.15 -8.26 -10.05
CA ASN A 232 1.65 -8.31 -8.67
C ASN A 232 1.24 -7.06 -7.86
N VAL A 233 1.43 -5.87 -8.40
CA VAL A 233 1.10 -4.64 -7.67
C VAL A 233 -0.41 -4.36 -7.76
N LYS A 234 -1.01 -4.52 -8.93
CA LYS A 234 -2.40 -4.11 -9.18
C LYS A 234 -3.45 -5.03 -8.57
N GLU A 235 -3.27 -6.35 -8.74
CA GLU A 235 -4.25 -7.36 -8.33
C GLU A 235 -3.88 -7.99 -6.98
N ARG A 236 -2.59 -8.33 -6.81
CA ARG A 236 -2.13 -9.04 -5.61
C ARG A 236 -1.83 -8.14 -4.42
N LEU A 237 -1.70 -6.83 -4.65
CA LEU A 237 -1.34 -5.82 -3.64
C LEU A 237 0.01 -6.11 -2.96
N ASP A 238 0.98 -6.61 -3.73
CA ASP A 238 2.33 -6.90 -3.23
C ASP A 238 3.20 -5.63 -3.21
N PHE A 239 2.80 -4.68 -2.37
CA PHE A 239 3.49 -3.40 -2.16
C PHE A 239 3.17 -2.85 -0.77
N SER A 240 3.98 -1.94 -0.22
CA SER A 240 3.63 -1.13 0.95
C SER A 240 4.00 0.33 0.74
N CYS A 241 3.24 1.25 1.33
CA CYS A 241 3.52 2.68 1.35
C CYS A 241 3.66 3.15 2.79
N ALA A 242 4.62 4.04 3.05
CA ALA A 242 4.95 4.47 4.40
C ALA A 242 5.47 5.90 4.50
N LEU A 243 5.28 6.49 5.69
CA LEU A 243 5.72 7.82 6.08
C LEU A 243 6.83 7.72 7.11
N PHE A 244 7.84 8.58 7.00
CA PHE A 244 8.98 8.60 7.89
C PHE A 244 9.31 10.01 8.36
N ASP A 245 9.85 10.11 9.56
CA ASP A 245 10.43 11.35 10.07
C ASP A 245 11.77 11.69 9.38
N THR A 246 12.40 12.79 9.80
CA THR A 246 13.68 13.27 9.25
C THR A 246 14.87 12.34 9.53
N GLU A 247 14.76 11.43 10.49
CA GLU A 247 15.79 10.45 10.85
C GLU A 247 15.56 9.09 10.17
N GLY A 248 14.45 8.93 9.45
CA GLY A 248 14.06 7.67 8.81
C GLY A 248 13.35 6.71 9.77
N GLY A 249 12.80 7.21 10.87
CA GLY A 249 11.89 6.47 11.75
C GLY A 249 10.54 6.27 11.09
N LEU A 250 10.07 5.02 11.03
CA LEU A 250 8.75 4.70 10.47
C LEU A 250 7.65 5.30 11.36
N ILE A 251 6.76 6.12 10.79
CA ILE A 251 5.63 6.76 11.50
C ILE A 251 4.32 6.03 11.27
N ALA A 252 4.01 5.73 10.01
CA ALA A 252 2.78 5.07 9.60
C ALA A 252 2.99 4.33 8.28
N ASN A 253 2.23 3.25 8.06
CA ASN A 253 2.27 2.49 6.82
C ASN A 253 0.90 1.90 6.47
N ALA A 254 0.60 1.79 5.17
CA ALA A 254 -0.54 1.02 4.70
C ALA A 254 -0.23 -0.49 4.88
N PRO A 255 -1.07 -1.26 5.59
CA PRO A 255 -0.78 -2.64 5.95
C PRO A 255 -1.11 -3.60 4.80
N HIS A 256 -0.16 -3.79 3.90
CA HIS A 256 -0.29 -4.73 2.79
C HIS A 256 0.65 -5.93 2.98
N MET A 257 1.97 -5.73 3.04
CA MET A 257 2.94 -6.81 3.31
C MET A 257 3.66 -6.65 4.67
N PRO A 258 3.50 -7.62 5.60
CA PRO A 258 4.17 -7.56 6.89
C PRO A 258 5.70 -7.60 6.86
N VAL A 259 6.33 -8.13 5.83
CA VAL A 259 7.81 -8.13 5.74
C VAL A 259 8.41 -6.77 5.39
N HIS A 260 7.62 -5.88 4.79
CA HIS A 260 8.02 -4.50 4.53
C HIS A 260 8.14 -3.69 5.84
N LEU A 261 7.50 -4.18 6.90
CA LEU A 261 7.49 -3.58 8.23
C LEU A 261 8.90 -3.63 8.83
N GLY A 262 9.43 -2.50 9.30
CA GLY A 262 10.78 -2.43 9.90
C GLY A 262 11.95 -2.51 8.90
N SER A 263 11.77 -3.10 7.71
CA SER A 263 12.80 -3.17 6.67
C SER A 263 12.86 -1.90 5.81
N MET A 264 11.71 -1.28 5.47
CA MET A 264 11.70 -0.01 4.72
C MET A 264 12.39 1.14 5.46
N GLY A 265 12.32 1.19 6.79
CA GLY A 265 13.03 2.19 7.58
C GLY A 265 14.56 2.11 7.39
N GLU A 266 15.10 0.91 7.19
CA GLU A 266 16.53 0.75 6.94
C GLU A 266 16.94 1.19 5.53
N SER A 267 16.06 1.01 4.55
CA SER A 267 16.22 1.60 3.21
C SER A 267 16.33 3.12 3.29
N VAL A 268 15.39 3.76 4.00
CA VAL A 268 15.36 5.22 4.17
C VAL A 268 16.61 5.72 4.90
N ARG A 269 16.98 5.08 6.03
CA ARG A 269 18.20 5.42 6.78
C ARG A 269 19.48 5.24 5.97
N THR A 270 19.53 4.24 5.08
CA THR A 270 20.65 4.06 4.16
C THR A 270 20.76 5.24 3.18
N VAL A 271 19.67 5.64 2.53
CA VAL A 271 19.68 6.83 1.64
C VAL A 271 20.07 8.08 2.41
N ILE A 272 19.52 8.30 3.62
CA ILE A 272 19.91 9.42 4.50
C ILE A 272 21.42 9.40 4.76
N ARG A 273 21.99 8.24 5.10
CA ARG A 273 23.42 8.08 5.39
C ARG A 273 24.28 8.37 4.16
N GLN A 274 23.90 7.87 2.98
CA GLN A 274 24.68 8.02 1.74
C GLN A 274 24.53 9.40 1.09
N ARG A 275 23.39 10.09 1.29
CA ARG A 275 23.04 11.37 0.65
C ARG A 275 22.98 12.55 1.62
N ARG A 276 23.42 12.40 2.86
CA ARG A 276 23.38 13.45 3.89
C ARG A 276 23.94 14.77 3.37
N GLY A 277 23.13 15.84 3.42
CA GLY A 277 23.50 17.18 2.97
C GLY A 277 23.59 17.37 1.45
N ARG A 278 23.24 16.35 0.65
CA ARG A 278 23.30 16.39 -0.82
C ARG A 278 21.94 16.24 -1.50
N MET A 279 20.92 15.80 -0.77
CA MET A 279 19.55 15.67 -1.27
C MET A 279 18.97 17.04 -1.63
N LYS A 280 18.22 17.09 -2.74
CA LYS A 280 17.54 18.31 -3.20
C LYS A 280 16.03 18.09 -3.36
N PRO A 281 15.22 19.16 -3.28
CA PRO A 281 13.80 19.09 -3.62
C PRO A 281 13.56 18.50 -5.02
N GLY A 282 12.60 17.59 -5.12
CA GLY A 282 12.22 16.94 -6.38
C GLY A 282 13.13 15.78 -6.81
N GLU A 283 14.12 15.40 -6.01
CA GLU A 283 14.89 14.17 -6.23
C GLU A 283 14.18 12.95 -5.64
N VAL A 284 14.32 11.80 -6.30
CA VAL A 284 13.77 10.52 -5.85
C VAL A 284 14.82 9.43 -5.99
N TYR A 285 14.90 8.54 -5.02
CA TYR A 285 15.92 7.51 -4.90
C TYR A 285 15.28 6.11 -4.97
N ALA A 286 16.01 5.13 -5.51
CA ALA A 286 15.59 3.74 -5.57
C ALA A 286 16.68 2.79 -5.05
N LEU A 287 16.26 1.76 -4.31
CA LEU A 287 17.12 0.69 -3.84
C LEU A 287 16.38 -0.63 -3.61
N ASN A 288 17.06 -1.75 -3.81
CA ASN A 288 16.62 -3.09 -3.41
C ASN A 288 17.75 -3.90 -2.73
N ASN A 289 18.96 -3.32 -2.58
CA ASN A 289 20.11 -4.02 -2.05
C ASN A 289 19.82 -4.60 -0.65
N PRO A 290 19.76 -5.94 -0.50
CA PRO A 290 19.36 -6.58 0.75
C PRO A 290 20.31 -6.27 1.91
N TYR A 291 21.59 -6.02 1.62
CA TYR A 291 22.60 -5.69 2.63
C TYR A 291 22.55 -4.22 3.07
N ASN A 292 21.70 -3.41 2.44
CA ASN A 292 21.51 -1.97 2.68
C ASN A 292 20.03 -1.63 2.90
N GLY A 293 19.28 -2.54 3.53
CA GLY A 293 17.89 -2.33 3.95
C GLY A 293 16.84 -2.84 2.96
N GLY A 294 17.23 -3.42 1.83
CA GLY A 294 16.34 -4.24 1.01
C GLY A 294 15.96 -5.55 1.70
N THR A 295 14.93 -6.23 1.18
CA THR A 295 14.47 -7.54 1.64
C THR A 295 15.00 -8.65 0.73
N HIS A 296 14.74 -8.51 -0.56
CA HIS A 296 15.30 -9.30 -1.67
C HIS A 296 15.28 -8.44 -2.94
N LEU A 297 15.86 -8.91 -4.04
CA LEU A 297 15.99 -8.07 -5.25
C LEU A 297 14.66 -7.68 -5.92
N PRO A 298 13.62 -8.55 -5.96
CA PRO A 298 12.34 -8.15 -6.55
C PRO A 298 11.64 -6.97 -5.83
N ASP A 299 11.89 -6.78 -4.54
CA ASP A 299 11.29 -5.68 -3.77
C ASP A 299 12.11 -4.39 -3.93
N VAL A 300 11.67 -3.49 -4.82
CA VAL A 300 12.33 -2.20 -5.00
C VAL A 300 11.66 -1.13 -4.15
N THR A 301 12.47 -0.42 -3.36
CA THR A 301 12.01 0.69 -2.51
C THR A 301 12.32 2.02 -3.20
N VAL A 302 11.29 2.83 -3.42
CA VAL A 302 11.38 4.21 -3.92
C VAL A 302 11.21 5.15 -2.73
N ILE A 303 12.18 6.06 -2.53
CA ILE A 303 12.23 7.01 -1.41
C ILE A 303 12.23 8.44 -1.95
N MET A 304 11.29 9.25 -1.49
CA MET A 304 11.17 10.67 -1.82
C MET A 304 11.31 11.53 -0.56
N PRO A 305 12.37 12.34 -0.44
CA PRO A 305 12.47 13.36 0.60
C PRO A 305 11.46 14.49 0.37
N VAL A 306 10.80 14.93 1.43
CA VAL A 306 9.79 15.99 1.40
C VAL A 306 10.38 17.28 1.95
N PHE A 307 10.37 18.35 1.17
CA PHE A 307 10.95 19.64 1.54
C PHE A 307 9.88 20.71 1.76
N SER A 308 10.19 21.70 2.60
CA SER A 308 9.42 22.94 2.71
C SER A 308 9.68 23.87 1.52
N ASP A 309 8.84 24.89 1.36
CA ASP A 309 9.06 25.97 0.36
C ASP A 309 10.39 26.70 0.58
N ALA A 310 10.92 26.70 1.80
CA ALA A 310 12.22 27.28 2.15
C ALA A 310 13.40 26.34 1.85
N GLY A 311 13.15 25.11 1.36
CA GLY A 311 14.17 24.12 1.05
C GLY A 311 14.66 23.31 2.26
N GLU A 312 13.91 23.31 3.36
CA GLU A 312 14.23 22.49 4.55
C GLU A 312 13.64 21.10 4.42
N LEU A 313 14.42 20.05 4.69
CA LEU A 313 13.94 18.67 4.70
C LEU A 313 13.00 18.46 5.91
N LEU A 314 11.77 18.03 5.64
CA LEU A 314 10.72 17.85 6.64
C LEU A 314 10.45 16.38 6.96
N PHE A 315 10.34 15.54 5.93
CA PHE A 315 9.90 14.13 6.07
C PHE A 315 10.50 13.28 4.95
N PHE A 316 10.23 11.97 5.00
CA PHE A 316 10.34 11.11 3.82
C PHE A 316 9.03 10.36 3.59
N THR A 317 8.75 10.10 2.32
CA THR A 317 7.75 9.13 1.89
C THR A 317 8.47 8.01 1.17
N ALA A 318 8.00 6.77 1.34
CA ALA A 318 8.53 5.67 0.58
C ALA A 318 7.43 4.69 0.18
N SER A 319 7.64 4.03 -0.97
CA SER A 319 6.87 2.90 -1.41
C SER A 319 7.82 1.75 -1.75
N ARG A 320 7.44 0.53 -1.41
CA ARG A 320 8.13 -0.70 -1.80
C ARG A 320 7.16 -1.58 -2.55
N ALA A 321 7.56 -2.09 -3.71
CA ALA A 321 6.72 -2.94 -4.54
C ALA A 321 7.53 -4.13 -5.07
N HIS A 322 6.87 -5.28 -5.17
CA HIS A 322 7.46 -6.48 -5.74
C HIS A 322 7.35 -6.45 -7.26
N HIS A 323 8.49 -6.36 -7.95
CA HIS A 323 8.58 -6.47 -9.39
C HIS A 323 8.56 -7.93 -9.82
N ALA A 324 7.64 -8.29 -10.72
CA ALA A 324 7.46 -9.68 -11.17
C ALA A 324 8.73 -10.30 -11.78
N ASP A 325 9.61 -9.49 -12.39
CA ASP A 325 10.94 -9.92 -12.84
C ASP A 325 11.90 -8.73 -12.72
N ILE A 326 12.99 -8.91 -11.98
CA ILE A 326 14.12 -7.99 -11.87
C ILE A 326 15.39 -8.64 -12.47
N GLY A 327 15.22 -9.63 -13.35
CA GLY A 327 16.29 -10.44 -13.93
C GLY A 327 16.55 -11.75 -13.17
N GLY A 328 17.78 -12.24 -13.24
CA GLY A 328 18.18 -13.49 -12.57
C GLY A 328 18.04 -14.74 -13.45
N ILE A 329 18.50 -15.87 -12.94
CA ILE A 329 18.68 -17.12 -13.72
C ILE A 329 17.35 -17.80 -14.10
N THR A 330 16.25 -17.47 -13.44
CA THR A 330 14.90 -17.97 -13.75
C THR A 330 13.94 -16.79 -13.98
N PRO A 331 12.91 -16.96 -14.84
CA PRO A 331 11.76 -16.05 -14.87
C PRO A 331 11.13 -15.91 -13.48
N GLY A 332 10.66 -14.71 -13.14
CA GLY A 332 10.04 -14.47 -11.83
C GLY A 332 11.03 -14.05 -10.74
N SER A 333 12.34 -14.04 -11.01
CA SER A 333 13.42 -13.62 -10.09
C SER A 333 13.46 -14.36 -8.73
N MET A 334 12.88 -15.56 -8.67
CA MET A 334 12.88 -16.44 -7.50
C MET A 334 13.52 -17.79 -7.84
N PRO A 335 14.83 -17.82 -8.17
CA PRO A 335 15.50 -19.07 -8.51
C PRO A 335 15.59 -19.99 -7.28
N PRO A 336 15.22 -21.27 -7.38
CA PRO A 336 15.22 -22.18 -6.23
C PRO A 336 16.62 -22.66 -5.82
N ASP A 337 17.60 -22.47 -6.70
CA ASP A 337 18.97 -22.99 -6.59
C ASP A 337 20.05 -21.89 -6.64
N SER A 338 19.69 -20.62 -6.36
CA SER A 338 20.70 -19.57 -6.25
C SER A 338 21.60 -19.79 -5.02
N THR A 339 22.89 -19.54 -5.21
CA THR A 339 23.95 -19.59 -4.19
C THR A 339 24.66 -18.25 -4.04
N HIS A 340 24.48 -17.34 -5.00
CA HIS A 340 25.05 -16.00 -5.02
C HIS A 340 24.01 -14.96 -5.44
N ILE A 341 24.05 -13.77 -4.83
CA ILE A 341 23.07 -12.69 -5.07
C ILE A 341 22.93 -12.28 -6.55
N ASP A 342 24.03 -12.25 -7.29
CA ASP A 342 24.02 -11.94 -8.73
C ASP A 342 23.12 -12.87 -9.56
N GLN A 343 22.83 -14.09 -9.10
CA GLN A 343 21.94 -15.03 -9.79
C GLN A 343 20.46 -14.67 -9.65
N GLU A 344 20.12 -13.72 -8.75
CA GLU A 344 18.74 -13.37 -8.39
C GLU A 344 18.22 -12.15 -9.14
N GLY A 345 19.09 -11.38 -9.81
CA GLY A 345 18.70 -10.25 -10.65
C GLY A 345 19.51 -8.97 -10.43
N ALA A 346 18.93 -7.84 -10.80
CA ALA A 346 19.57 -6.54 -10.73
C ALA A 346 19.60 -6.00 -9.29
N LEU A 347 20.81 -5.77 -8.77
CA LEU A 347 21.04 -5.12 -7.49
C LEU A 347 21.14 -3.59 -7.66
N ILE A 348 20.26 -2.88 -6.97
CA ILE A 348 20.09 -1.43 -6.93
C ILE A 348 20.43 -0.95 -5.52
N ASP A 349 21.51 -0.18 -5.37
CA ASP A 349 22.01 0.22 -4.05
C ASP A 349 21.51 1.60 -3.58
N ASP A 350 21.84 2.66 -4.32
CA ASP A 350 21.34 4.03 -4.11
C ASP A 350 21.30 4.72 -5.47
N PHE A 351 20.27 4.40 -6.24
CA PHE A 351 20.09 4.94 -7.57
C PHE A 351 19.27 6.24 -7.52
N LEU A 352 19.82 7.33 -8.05
CA LEU A 352 19.06 8.56 -8.26
C LEU A 352 18.11 8.35 -9.44
N LEU A 353 16.84 8.12 -9.12
CA LEU A 353 15.78 7.76 -10.06
C LEU A 353 15.19 8.99 -10.75
N VAL A 354 15.00 10.08 -9.99
CA VAL A 354 14.57 11.39 -10.49
C VAL A 354 15.60 12.42 -10.06
N GLU A 355 16.11 13.19 -11.02
CA GLU A 355 17.07 14.27 -10.79
C GLU A 355 16.46 15.59 -11.24
N ASN A 356 16.34 16.56 -10.31
CA ASN A 356 15.71 17.86 -10.56
C ASN A 356 14.31 17.76 -11.24
N GLY A 357 13.49 16.79 -10.83
CA GLY A 357 12.15 16.57 -11.40
C GLY A 357 12.12 15.84 -12.76
N VAL A 358 13.28 15.41 -13.28
CA VAL A 358 13.40 14.65 -14.54
C VAL A 358 13.67 13.18 -14.26
N PHE A 359 12.85 12.29 -14.82
CA PHE A 359 13.01 10.85 -14.65
C PHE A 359 14.18 10.29 -15.47
N ARG A 360 15.11 9.60 -14.81
CA ARG A 360 16.37 9.11 -15.41
C ARG A 360 16.20 7.73 -16.08
N GLU A 361 15.25 7.64 -17.00
CA GLU A 361 14.84 6.39 -17.63
C GLU A 361 15.98 5.63 -18.30
N GLN A 362 16.79 6.31 -19.13
CA GLN A 362 17.86 5.66 -19.88
C GLN A 362 18.92 5.03 -18.93
N ALA A 363 19.27 5.75 -17.86
CA ALA A 363 20.21 5.25 -16.86
C ALA A 363 19.63 4.08 -16.06
N LEU A 364 18.31 4.08 -15.82
CA LEU A 364 17.61 2.97 -15.18
C LEU A 364 17.58 1.74 -16.10
N LEU A 365 17.25 1.90 -17.39
CA LEU A 365 17.28 0.81 -18.36
C LEU A 365 18.66 0.17 -18.43
N GLU A 366 19.72 0.97 -18.53
CA GLU A 366 21.10 0.49 -18.49
C GLU A 366 21.42 -0.28 -17.20
N LEU A 367 20.93 0.20 -16.05
CA LEU A 367 21.11 -0.50 -14.77
C LEU A 367 20.43 -1.88 -14.78
N LEU A 368 19.21 -1.97 -15.31
CA LEU A 368 18.39 -3.19 -15.35
C LEU A 368 18.90 -4.21 -16.39
N THR A 369 19.61 -3.76 -17.43
CA THR A 369 20.04 -4.63 -18.54
C THR A 369 21.54 -4.91 -18.61
N ARG A 370 22.40 -4.23 -17.84
CA ARG A 370 23.86 -4.43 -17.91
C ARG A 370 24.37 -5.70 -17.21
N GLY A 371 23.59 -6.25 -16.29
CA GLY A 371 24.01 -7.38 -15.46
C GLY A 371 24.13 -8.69 -16.25
N PRO A 372 24.75 -9.74 -15.67
CA PRO A 372 24.87 -11.05 -16.33
C PRO A 372 23.52 -11.71 -16.58
N TYR A 373 22.50 -11.39 -15.77
CA TYR A 373 21.13 -11.88 -15.91
C TYR A 373 20.17 -10.69 -15.92
N PRO A 374 20.00 -10.02 -17.08
CA PRO A 374 19.23 -8.79 -17.19
C PRO A 374 17.73 -9.01 -16.95
N CYS A 375 17.01 -7.95 -16.59
CA CYS A 375 15.56 -7.97 -16.53
C CYS A 375 14.96 -8.38 -17.89
N ARG A 376 13.97 -9.28 -17.87
CA ARG A 376 13.30 -9.76 -19.09
C ARG A 376 12.32 -8.73 -19.65
N ASN A 377 11.66 -7.98 -18.77
CA ASN A 377 10.71 -6.93 -19.15
C ASN A 377 11.01 -5.57 -18.47
N PRO A 378 12.12 -4.91 -18.85
CA PRO A 378 12.53 -3.64 -18.22
C PRO A 378 11.52 -2.51 -18.41
N ARG A 379 10.65 -2.56 -19.43
CA ARG A 379 9.58 -1.57 -19.63
C ARG A 379 8.53 -1.65 -18.53
N GLN A 380 8.14 -2.86 -18.13
CA GLN A 380 7.24 -3.09 -17.00
C GLN A 380 7.88 -2.62 -15.68
N ASN A 381 9.18 -2.88 -15.48
CA ASN A 381 9.89 -2.35 -14.31
C ASN A 381 9.85 -0.81 -14.25
N VAL A 382 10.07 -0.14 -15.39
CA VAL A 382 9.97 1.32 -15.50
C VAL A 382 8.56 1.81 -15.13
N ALA A 383 7.51 1.19 -15.67
CA ALA A 383 6.13 1.57 -15.39
C ALA A 383 5.76 1.43 -13.91
N ASP A 384 6.14 0.33 -13.26
CA ASP A 384 5.89 0.11 -11.83
C ASP A 384 6.69 1.11 -10.96
N LEU A 385 7.94 1.44 -11.33
CA LEU A 385 8.73 2.47 -10.65
C LEU A 385 8.11 3.87 -10.77
N GLN A 386 7.53 4.19 -11.93
CA GLN A 386 6.78 5.44 -12.13
C GLN A 386 5.54 5.51 -11.23
N ALA A 387 4.81 4.40 -11.11
CA ALA A 387 3.68 4.29 -10.17
C ALA A 387 4.12 4.48 -8.70
N GLN A 388 5.27 3.92 -8.32
CA GLN A 388 5.87 4.11 -6.99
C GLN A 388 6.25 5.57 -6.72
N ILE A 389 6.81 6.29 -7.70
CA ILE A 389 7.09 7.73 -7.57
C ILE A 389 5.79 8.52 -7.35
N ALA A 390 4.73 8.19 -8.08
CA ALA A 390 3.43 8.83 -7.95
C ALA A 390 2.83 8.66 -6.55
N ALA A 391 2.93 7.46 -6.01
CA ALA A 391 2.52 7.16 -4.64
C ALA A 391 3.29 8.02 -3.62
N CYS A 392 4.62 8.10 -3.73
CA CYS A 392 5.43 8.96 -2.88
C CYS A 392 5.06 10.45 -3.02
N SER A 393 4.84 10.94 -4.25
CA SER A 393 4.43 12.32 -4.51
C SER A 393 3.07 12.66 -3.88
N LYS A 394 2.12 11.72 -3.93
CA LYS A 394 0.82 11.85 -3.26
C LYS A 394 1.01 11.99 -1.75
N GLY A 395 1.83 11.13 -1.15
CA GLY A 395 2.15 11.21 0.29
C GLY A 395 2.77 12.54 0.69
N ALA A 396 3.73 13.03 -0.10
CA ALA A 396 4.38 14.32 0.12
C ALA A 396 3.38 15.49 0.08
N THR A 397 2.46 15.46 -0.88
CA THR A 397 1.43 16.49 -1.05
C THR A 397 0.49 16.55 0.16
N GLU A 398 0.02 15.40 0.66
CA GLU A 398 -0.89 15.38 1.82
C GLU A 398 -0.19 15.73 3.13
N LEU A 399 1.08 15.34 3.31
CA LEU A 399 1.89 15.79 4.44
C LEU A 399 2.05 17.31 4.46
N LEU A 400 2.32 17.93 3.31
CA LEU A 400 2.44 19.39 3.21
C LEU A 400 1.10 20.10 3.52
N LYS A 401 -0.04 19.53 3.09
CA LYS A 401 -1.37 20.04 3.47
C LYS A 401 -1.60 19.95 4.99
N MET A 402 -1.21 18.85 5.61
CA MET A 402 -1.28 18.69 7.06
C MET A 402 -0.41 19.73 7.79
N VAL A 403 0.81 19.96 7.32
CA VAL A 403 1.70 21.02 7.84
C VAL A 403 1.08 22.41 7.68
N ALA A 404 0.44 22.69 6.54
CA ALA A 404 -0.25 23.96 6.32
C ALA A 404 -1.41 24.18 7.32
N GLN A 405 -2.13 23.11 7.68
CA GLN A 405 -3.27 23.15 8.59
C GLN A 405 -2.88 23.25 10.07
N PHE A 406 -1.96 22.40 10.53
CA PHE A 406 -1.64 22.24 11.95
C PHE A 406 -0.32 22.89 12.36
N GLY A 407 0.54 23.23 11.40
CA GLY A 407 1.88 23.73 11.65
C GLY A 407 2.90 22.60 11.88
N LEU A 408 4.11 22.83 11.37
CA LEU A 408 5.21 21.85 11.42
C LEU A 408 5.58 21.37 12.84
N PRO A 409 5.69 22.26 13.86
CA PRO A 409 6.04 21.82 15.22
C PRO A 409 5.02 20.83 15.80
N THR A 410 3.73 21.06 15.54
CA THR A 410 2.64 20.20 15.99
C THR A 410 2.69 18.86 15.26
N VAL A 411 2.82 18.85 13.93
CA VAL A 411 2.93 17.61 13.15
C VAL A 411 4.08 16.74 13.67
N HIS A 412 5.27 17.31 13.87
CA HIS A 412 6.40 16.56 14.42
C HIS A 412 6.18 16.08 15.86
N ALA A 413 5.51 16.87 16.69
CA ALA A 413 5.18 16.44 18.06
C ALA A 413 4.25 15.22 18.03
N TYR A 414 3.21 15.25 17.20
CA TYR A 414 2.28 14.13 17.11
C TYR A 414 2.85 12.90 16.40
N MET A 415 3.81 13.05 15.48
CA MET A 415 4.60 11.91 14.99
C MET A 415 5.30 11.18 16.14
N ARG A 416 5.92 11.92 17.07
CA ARG A 416 6.54 11.33 18.27
C ARG A 416 5.52 10.71 19.21
N HIS A 417 4.43 11.42 19.51
CA HIS A 417 3.38 10.89 20.39
C HIS A 417 2.76 9.58 19.86
N VAL A 418 2.61 9.44 18.54
CA VAL A 418 2.16 8.21 17.89
C VAL A 418 3.17 7.06 18.07
N MET A 419 4.47 7.34 17.98
CA MET A 419 5.52 6.35 18.26
C MET A 419 5.56 5.98 19.75
N ASP A 420 5.49 6.96 20.65
CA ASP A 420 5.50 6.74 22.10
C ASP A 420 4.29 5.89 22.55
N ASN A 421 3.12 6.12 21.95
CA ASN A 421 1.92 5.31 22.21
C ASN A 421 2.08 3.86 21.73
N ALA A 422 2.73 3.64 20.58
CA ALA A 422 3.02 2.31 20.09
C ALA A 422 4.03 1.58 20.98
N GLU A 423 5.07 2.28 21.46
CA GLU A 423 6.01 1.76 22.46
C GLU A 423 5.27 1.33 23.73
N GLU A 424 4.46 2.20 24.33
CA GLU A 424 3.74 1.89 25.56
C GLU A 424 2.75 0.72 25.37
N SER A 425 2.17 0.59 24.19
CA SER A 425 1.28 -0.53 23.86
C SER A 425 2.01 -1.87 23.84
N VAL A 426 3.23 -1.92 23.32
CA VAL A 426 4.08 -3.12 23.40
C VAL A 426 4.55 -3.37 24.83
N ARG A 427 4.88 -2.33 25.61
CA ARG A 427 5.24 -2.48 27.04
C ARG A 427 4.13 -3.15 27.86
N ARG A 428 2.86 -2.86 27.59
CA ARG A 428 1.72 -3.53 28.24
C ARG A 428 1.63 -5.03 27.92
N VAL A 429 2.04 -5.44 26.72
CA VAL A 429 2.13 -6.86 26.35
C VAL A 429 3.27 -7.53 27.11
N ILE A 430 4.44 -6.88 27.19
CA ILE A 430 5.62 -7.39 27.90
C ILE A 430 5.28 -7.72 29.38
N ASP A 431 4.39 -6.95 30.01
CA ASP A 431 3.92 -7.20 31.38
C ASP A 431 3.20 -8.55 31.55
N ARG A 432 2.83 -9.24 30.46
CA ARG A 432 2.15 -10.55 30.47
C ARG A 432 3.00 -11.67 29.88
N LEU A 433 4.12 -11.36 29.23
CA LEU A 433 4.98 -12.37 28.60
C LEU A 433 5.77 -13.17 29.64
N GLU A 434 6.07 -14.42 29.29
CA GLU A 434 6.96 -15.29 30.05
C GLU A 434 8.27 -15.50 29.30
N ASP A 435 9.29 -15.93 30.04
CA ASP A 435 10.53 -16.43 29.44
C ASP A 435 10.25 -17.68 28.61
N GLY A 436 10.94 -17.82 27.48
CA GLY A 436 10.74 -18.96 26.59
C GLY A 436 11.95 -19.22 25.71
N GLU A 437 12.10 -20.46 25.25
CA GLU A 437 13.12 -20.84 24.27
C GLU A 437 12.50 -21.80 23.27
N PHE A 438 12.89 -21.68 22.01
CA PHE A 438 12.45 -22.60 20.96
C PHE A 438 13.58 -22.82 19.94
N THR A 439 13.66 -24.04 19.43
CA THR A 439 14.57 -24.40 18.34
C THR A 439 13.76 -25.14 17.30
N TYR A 440 13.73 -24.62 16.08
CA TYR A 440 12.92 -25.16 15.01
C TYR A 440 13.82 -25.57 13.85
N PRO A 441 13.83 -26.85 13.40
CA PRO A 441 14.65 -27.27 12.27
C PRO A 441 14.02 -26.94 10.92
N HIS A 442 14.87 -26.71 9.93
CA HIS A 442 14.52 -26.58 8.52
C HIS A 442 14.59 -27.94 7.80
N ASP A 443 13.88 -28.08 6.68
CA ASP A 443 13.88 -29.30 5.84
C ASP A 443 15.28 -29.78 5.43
N ARG A 444 16.21 -28.83 5.26
CA ARG A 444 17.60 -29.07 4.83
C ARG A 444 18.62 -29.15 5.98
N GLY A 445 18.16 -29.17 7.23
CA GLY A 445 19.01 -29.36 8.41
C GLY A 445 19.41 -28.15 9.26
N PRO A 446 19.53 -26.88 8.79
CA PRO A 446 19.84 -25.78 9.70
C PRO A 446 18.71 -25.55 10.71
N VAL A 447 19.00 -24.80 11.77
CA VAL A 447 18.05 -24.46 12.84
C VAL A 447 17.99 -22.95 13.06
N ILE A 448 16.79 -22.44 13.35
CA ILE A 448 16.63 -21.16 14.05
C ILE A 448 16.42 -21.49 15.52
N ARG A 449 17.19 -20.82 16.37
CA ARG A 449 17.02 -20.85 17.82
C ARG A 449 16.71 -19.45 18.29
N VAL A 450 15.71 -19.32 19.16
CA VAL A 450 15.40 -18.06 19.84
C VAL A 450 15.20 -18.28 21.32
N ALA A 451 15.72 -17.37 22.12
CA ALA A 451 15.45 -17.23 23.54
C ALA A 451 14.79 -15.87 23.80
N VAL A 452 13.67 -15.89 24.52
CA VAL A 452 12.92 -14.71 24.96
C VAL A 452 13.17 -14.54 26.46
N LYS A 453 13.68 -13.36 26.84
CA LYS A 453 13.96 -13.00 28.24
C LYS A 453 13.23 -11.71 28.61
N VAL A 454 12.35 -11.80 29.60
CA VAL A 454 11.48 -10.69 30.00
C VAL A 454 12.03 -9.98 31.23
N ASP A 455 12.32 -8.69 31.11
CA ASP A 455 12.62 -7.78 32.22
C ASP A 455 11.36 -6.99 32.57
N ARG A 456 10.61 -7.48 33.56
CA ARG A 456 9.34 -6.87 34.01
C ARG A 456 9.55 -5.53 34.72
N GLU A 457 10.69 -5.33 35.39
CA GLU A 457 10.96 -4.07 36.11
C GLU A 457 11.18 -2.92 35.13
N ARG A 458 11.93 -3.18 34.04
CA ARG A 458 12.17 -2.20 32.98
C ARG A 458 11.13 -2.22 31.86
N ARG A 459 10.17 -3.15 31.94
CA ARG A 459 9.16 -3.44 30.90
C ARG A 459 9.82 -3.61 29.53
N ARG A 460 10.90 -4.39 29.49
CA ARG A 460 11.71 -4.68 28.30
C ARG A 460 11.77 -6.18 28.05
N VAL A 461 11.99 -6.55 26.80
CA VAL A 461 12.19 -7.95 26.43
C VAL A 461 13.43 -8.06 25.56
N ARG A 462 14.25 -9.08 25.82
CA ARG A 462 15.39 -9.44 24.99
C ARG A 462 15.04 -10.67 24.16
N ILE A 463 15.19 -10.53 22.85
CA ILE A 463 15.01 -11.58 21.85
C ILE A 463 16.40 -11.95 21.33
N ASP A 464 16.86 -13.14 21.68
CA ASP A 464 18.21 -13.60 21.41
C ASP A 464 18.23 -14.80 20.47
N PHE A 465 18.75 -14.60 19.27
CA PHE A 465 18.88 -15.63 18.23
C PHE A 465 20.20 -16.41 18.31
N THR A 466 20.99 -16.25 19.38
CA THR A 466 22.25 -16.99 19.58
C THR A 466 22.04 -18.50 19.51
N GLY A 467 22.87 -19.17 18.69
CA GLY A 467 22.76 -20.61 18.40
C GLY A 467 21.97 -20.92 17.13
N THR A 468 21.39 -19.92 16.46
CA THR A 468 20.90 -20.04 15.09
C THR A 468 22.05 -20.39 14.13
N SER A 469 21.79 -21.25 13.15
CA SER A 469 22.79 -21.72 12.19
C SER A 469 23.46 -20.59 11.40
N GLU A 470 24.70 -20.84 11.01
CA GLU A 470 25.47 -19.94 10.13
C GLU A 470 24.80 -19.76 8.77
N GLN A 471 25.20 -18.70 8.06
CA GLN A 471 24.83 -18.48 6.67
C GLN A 471 25.06 -19.74 5.83
N GLN A 472 24.08 -20.03 4.98
CA GLN A 472 24.05 -21.23 4.16
C GLN A 472 24.56 -20.97 2.74
N PRO A 473 25.09 -21.98 2.02
CA PRO A 473 25.57 -21.81 0.64
C PRO A 473 24.44 -21.82 -0.41
N TRP A 474 23.21 -21.47 -0.01
CA TRP A 474 21.98 -21.45 -0.83
C TRP A 474 21.05 -20.32 -0.34
N ASN A 475 19.96 -20.07 -1.04
CA ASN A 475 19.18 -18.82 -1.01
C ASN A 475 18.26 -18.52 0.19
N PHE A 476 18.22 -19.34 1.23
CA PHE A 476 17.40 -19.07 2.44
C PHE A 476 18.09 -18.15 3.45
N ASN A 477 19.11 -17.43 3.02
CA ASN A 477 19.72 -16.44 3.89
C ASN A 477 18.84 -15.18 3.94
N ALA A 478 18.53 -14.70 5.13
CA ALA A 478 17.76 -13.49 5.36
C ALA A 478 18.69 -12.34 5.80
N PRO A 479 18.53 -11.14 5.22
CA PRO A 479 19.12 -9.93 5.78
C PRO A 479 18.56 -9.64 7.18
N ALA A 480 19.34 -9.00 8.05
CA ALA A 480 18.91 -8.64 9.41
C ALA A 480 17.64 -7.78 9.43
N ALA A 481 17.38 -7.00 8.39
CA ALA A 481 16.16 -6.22 8.22
C ALA A 481 14.90 -7.09 8.16
N VAL A 482 14.96 -8.27 7.53
CA VAL A 482 13.86 -9.24 7.48
C VAL A 482 13.61 -9.84 8.86
N THR A 483 14.66 -10.18 9.60
CA THR A 483 14.55 -10.70 10.97
C THR A 483 13.91 -9.68 11.92
N ARG A 484 14.29 -8.40 11.79
CA ARG A 484 13.66 -7.29 12.53
C ARG A 484 12.18 -7.15 12.19
N ALA A 485 11.80 -7.35 10.92
CA ALA A 485 10.40 -7.34 10.47
C ALA A 485 9.59 -8.48 11.11
N ALA A 486 10.14 -9.69 11.16
CA ALA A 486 9.49 -10.84 11.80
C ALA A 486 9.24 -10.59 13.30
N VAL A 487 10.23 -10.05 14.02
CA VAL A 487 10.06 -9.68 15.45
C VAL A 487 8.98 -8.60 15.61
N LEU A 488 9.02 -7.54 14.79
CA LEU A 488 8.02 -6.48 14.82
C LEU A 488 6.60 -7.02 14.58
N TYR A 489 6.44 -7.88 13.58
CA TYR A 489 5.17 -8.53 13.26
C TYR A 489 4.63 -9.34 14.44
N VAL A 490 5.45 -10.25 15.01
CA VAL A 490 5.04 -11.07 16.15
C VAL A 490 4.57 -10.20 17.32
N PHE A 491 5.36 -9.21 17.72
CA PHE A 491 4.98 -8.34 18.82
C PHE A 491 3.73 -7.51 18.52
N ARG A 492 3.50 -7.10 17.27
CA ARG A 492 2.26 -6.42 16.90
C ARG A 492 1.04 -7.33 17.02
N THR A 493 1.15 -8.60 16.65
CA THR A 493 0.02 -9.55 16.75
C THR A 493 -0.39 -9.83 18.18
N LEU A 494 0.51 -9.64 19.15
CA LEU A 494 0.23 -9.79 20.57
C LEU A 494 -0.46 -8.55 21.19
N VAL A 495 -0.44 -7.41 20.50
CA VAL A 495 -1.10 -6.19 20.95
C VAL A 495 -2.56 -6.23 20.53
N GLU A 496 -3.45 -6.46 21.49
CA GLU A 496 -4.93 -6.43 21.34
C GLU A 496 -5.48 -5.00 21.28
N ALA A 497 -4.88 -4.14 20.44
CA ALA A 497 -5.32 -2.77 20.22
C ALA A 497 -5.03 -2.33 18.77
N ASP A 498 -5.86 -1.43 18.28
CA ASP A 498 -5.71 -0.81 16.96
C ASP A 498 -4.65 0.29 17.00
N ILE A 499 -3.40 -0.12 17.15
CA ILE A 499 -2.24 0.78 17.05
C ILE A 499 -1.65 0.74 15.64
N PRO A 500 -1.16 1.88 15.12
CA PRO A 500 -0.36 1.90 13.91
C PRO A 500 0.92 1.11 14.15
N LEU A 501 1.41 0.47 13.10
CA LEU A 501 2.71 -0.18 13.19
C LEU A 501 3.81 0.80 12.82
N ASN A 502 4.68 1.09 13.77
CA ASN A 502 5.74 2.08 13.62
C ASN A 502 7.00 1.65 14.39
N ASP A 503 8.09 2.41 14.25
CA ASP A 503 9.37 2.05 14.90
C ASP A 503 9.28 2.07 16.45
N GLY A 504 8.28 2.74 17.04
CA GLY A 504 8.02 2.74 18.48
C GLY A 504 7.73 1.35 19.05
N CYS A 505 7.13 0.44 18.27
CA CYS A 505 6.89 -0.95 18.70
C CYS A 505 8.19 -1.72 19.01
N LEU A 506 9.33 -1.31 18.45
CA LEU A 506 10.62 -1.97 18.67
C LEU A 506 11.43 -1.34 19.80
N ALA A 507 11.07 -0.14 20.27
CA ALA A 507 11.79 0.55 21.34
C ALA A 507 11.96 -0.25 22.65
N PRO A 508 10.98 -1.07 23.12
CA PRO A 508 11.15 -1.86 24.33
C PRO A 508 11.79 -3.24 24.08
N ILE A 509 12.23 -3.53 22.85
CA ILE A 509 12.75 -4.84 22.43
C ILE A 509 14.26 -4.73 22.19
N GLU A 510 15.04 -5.47 22.96
CA GLU A 510 16.46 -5.70 22.68
C GLU A 510 16.60 -6.90 21.75
N LEU A 511 17.16 -6.70 20.56
CA LEU A 511 17.29 -7.74 19.54
C LEU A 511 18.75 -8.13 19.33
N VAL A 512 19.07 -9.41 19.56
CA VAL A 512 20.40 -9.99 19.35
C VAL A 512 20.32 -10.97 18.19
N ILE A 513 20.90 -10.60 17.05
CA ILE A 513 21.00 -11.45 15.86
C ILE A 513 22.49 -11.73 15.60
N PRO A 514 22.95 -12.99 15.65
CA PRO A 514 24.35 -13.32 15.37
C PRO A 514 24.74 -12.93 13.94
N GLU A 515 25.79 -12.11 13.82
CA GLU A 515 26.28 -11.64 12.52
C GLU A 515 26.83 -12.82 11.69
N GLY A 516 26.47 -12.92 10.41
CA GLY A 516 26.86 -14.05 9.55
C GLY A 516 26.04 -15.33 9.80
N SER A 517 24.98 -15.26 10.62
CA SER A 517 23.96 -16.32 10.67
C SER A 517 23.03 -16.26 9.46
N ILE A 518 22.18 -17.28 9.31
CA ILE A 518 21.11 -17.28 8.31
C ILE A 518 20.11 -16.12 8.49
N LEU A 519 20.08 -15.47 9.66
CA LEU A 519 19.19 -14.33 9.98
C LEU A 519 19.88 -12.96 9.90
N ALA A 520 21.19 -12.92 9.63
CA ALA A 520 21.97 -11.71 9.39
C ALA A 520 23.11 -12.01 8.42
N CYS A 521 22.73 -12.42 7.21
CA CYS A 521 23.68 -12.84 6.20
C CYS A 521 24.53 -11.68 5.65
N LYS A 522 25.66 -12.02 5.06
CA LYS A 522 26.61 -11.09 4.46
C LYS A 522 26.68 -11.27 2.95
N TYR A 523 27.08 -10.21 2.27
CA TYR A 523 27.43 -10.27 0.85
C TYR A 523 28.49 -11.36 0.62
N PRO A 524 28.37 -12.22 -0.42
CA PRO A 524 27.38 -12.19 -1.51
C PRO A 524 26.27 -13.26 -1.42
N ALA A 525 25.83 -13.63 -0.23
CA ALA A 525 24.82 -14.68 -0.04
C ALA A 525 23.56 -14.46 -0.90
N ALA A 526 23.10 -15.49 -1.62
CA ALA A 526 21.75 -15.50 -2.20
C ALA A 526 20.69 -15.33 -1.10
N VAL A 527 19.65 -14.51 -1.34
CA VAL A 527 18.65 -14.13 -0.32
C VAL A 527 17.19 -14.22 -0.77
N CYS A 528 16.89 -14.63 -2.01
CA CYS A 528 15.52 -14.58 -2.51
C CYS A 528 14.54 -15.36 -1.62
N ALA A 529 14.97 -16.45 -1.00
CA ALA A 529 14.15 -17.22 -0.06
C ALA A 529 14.19 -16.69 1.38
N GLY A 530 15.15 -15.83 1.72
CA GLY A 530 15.23 -15.17 3.02
C GLY A 530 13.97 -14.38 3.37
N ASN A 531 13.47 -13.60 2.40
CA ASN A 531 12.29 -12.76 2.55
C ASN A 531 10.99 -13.57 2.67
N VAL A 532 10.85 -14.66 1.91
CA VAL A 532 9.58 -15.36 1.71
C VAL A 532 9.47 -16.71 2.46
N GLU A 533 10.58 -17.36 2.80
CA GLU A 533 10.61 -18.63 3.51
C GLU A 533 11.24 -18.50 4.90
N THR A 534 12.46 -17.99 4.99
CA THR A 534 13.19 -17.89 6.29
C THR A 534 12.49 -16.93 7.25
N SER A 535 11.81 -15.90 6.74
CA SER A 535 10.99 -15.00 7.54
C SER A 535 9.79 -15.71 8.18
N GLN A 536 9.13 -16.64 7.47
CA GLN A 536 8.06 -17.47 8.01
C GLN A 536 8.60 -18.39 9.12
N TRP A 537 9.73 -19.03 8.84
CA TRP A 537 10.42 -19.91 9.77
C TRP A 537 10.83 -19.18 11.06
N ALA A 538 11.35 -17.96 10.96
CA ALA A 538 11.69 -17.13 12.11
C ALA A 538 10.45 -16.73 12.92
N THR A 539 9.35 -16.37 12.24
CA THR A 539 8.07 -16.03 12.87
C THR A 539 7.46 -17.19 13.63
N ASP A 540 7.37 -18.38 13.03
CA ASP A 540 6.88 -19.58 13.73
C ASP A 540 7.77 -19.94 14.93
N THR A 541 9.09 -19.79 14.79
CA THR A 541 10.04 -20.03 15.89
C THR A 541 9.80 -19.09 17.07
N LEU A 542 9.51 -17.81 16.79
CA LEU A 542 9.15 -16.82 17.80
C LEU A 542 7.82 -17.16 18.49
N PHE A 543 6.78 -17.52 17.72
CA PHE A 543 5.50 -17.93 18.30
C PHE A 543 5.61 -19.19 19.15
N GLY A 544 6.44 -20.16 18.74
CA GLY A 544 6.77 -21.34 19.53
C GLY A 544 7.45 -20.99 20.86
N ALA A 545 8.41 -20.06 20.85
CA ALA A 545 9.09 -19.61 22.08
C ALA A 545 8.15 -18.86 23.03
N LEU A 546 7.24 -18.05 22.48
CA LEU A 546 6.24 -17.30 23.23
C LEU A 546 5.03 -18.15 23.64
N LYS A 547 4.92 -19.38 23.11
CA LYS A 547 3.76 -20.27 23.28
C LYS A 547 2.43 -19.61 22.94
N ALA A 548 2.44 -18.69 21.97
CA ALA A 548 1.26 -17.91 21.64
C ALA A 548 0.33 -18.64 20.66
N MET A 549 0.89 -19.42 19.71
CA MET A 549 0.14 -20.23 18.75
C MET A 549 1.00 -21.37 18.20
N ALA A 550 0.35 -22.42 17.71
CA ALA A 550 0.99 -23.46 16.89
C ALA A 550 1.48 -22.88 15.56
N ALA A 551 2.35 -23.59 14.85
CA ALA A 551 2.87 -23.13 13.57
C ALA A 551 1.75 -23.03 12.51
N ALA A 552 1.81 -21.99 11.68
CA ALA A 552 1.07 -21.97 10.42
C ALA A 552 1.76 -22.86 9.38
N GLN A 553 1.33 -22.78 8.12
CA GLN A 553 1.98 -23.49 7.01
C GLN A 553 3.50 -23.22 6.90
N GLY A 554 4.02 -22.13 7.48
CA GLY A 554 5.45 -21.83 7.60
C GLY A 554 6.20 -21.59 6.28
N THR A 555 5.48 -21.46 5.17
CA THR A 555 6.01 -21.23 3.82
C THR A 555 5.04 -20.34 3.04
N MET A 556 5.54 -19.63 2.03
CA MET A 556 4.67 -18.89 1.09
C MET A 556 4.36 -19.70 -0.18
N ASN A 557 4.96 -20.90 -0.34
CA ASN A 557 4.83 -21.75 -1.54
C ASN A 557 5.01 -20.93 -2.83
N ASN A 558 6.15 -20.26 -2.95
CA ASN A 558 6.42 -19.32 -4.04
C ASN A 558 6.48 -20.06 -5.37
N PHE A 559 5.44 -19.89 -6.17
CA PHE A 559 5.34 -20.47 -7.50
C PHE A 559 5.62 -19.41 -8.55
N THR A 560 6.69 -19.61 -9.30
CA THR A 560 7.03 -18.76 -10.45
C THR A 560 6.96 -19.57 -11.72
N PHE A 561 6.53 -18.92 -12.79
CA PHE A 561 6.68 -19.48 -14.12
C PHE A 561 6.84 -18.39 -15.17
N GLY A 562 7.39 -18.77 -16.31
CA GLY A 562 7.52 -17.86 -17.42
C GLY A 562 8.39 -18.36 -18.56
N ASN A 563 8.58 -17.47 -19.52
CA ASN A 563 9.46 -17.59 -20.68
C ASN A 563 9.97 -16.18 -21.05
N ASP A 564 10.48 -15.98 -22.26
CA ASP A 564 10.99 -14.68 -22.71
C ASP A 564 9.90 -13.60 -22.80
N THR A 565 8.63 -13.99 -22.93
CA THR A 565 7.49 -13.07 -23.08
C THR A 565 6.73 -12.87 -21.77
N TYR A 566 6.52 -13.95 -21.00
CA TYR A 566 5.71 -13.94 -19.80
C TYR A 566 6.54 -14.20 -18.55
N GLN A 567 6.30 -13.43 -17.49
CA GLN A 567 6.87 -13.67 -16.16
C GLN A 567 5.76 -13.54 -15.13
N TYR A 568 5.62 -14.56 -14.29
CA TYR A 568 4.60 -14.63 -13.26
C TYR A 568 5.21 -15.11 -11.95
N TYR A 569 4.72 -14.51 -10.86
CA TYR A 569 5.05 -14.86 -9.48
C TYR A 569 3.78 -14.87 -8.66
N GLU A 570 3.59 -15.92 -7.86
CA GLU A 570 2.49 -16.07 -6.92
C GLU A 570 2.93 -16.77 -5.63
N THR A 571 2.38 -16.32 -4.50
CA THR A 571 2.43 -17.03 -3.22
C THR A 571 1.10 -17.75 -3.01
N ILE A 572 1.13 -18.98 -2.50
CA ILE A 572 -0.05 -19.83 -2.36
C ILE A 572 -0.36 -20.05 -0.88
N CYS A 573 -1.61 -19.81 -0.51
CA CYS A 573 -2.10 -19.92 0.86
C CYS A 573 -2.21 -21.37 1.36
N GLY A 574 -2.27 -21.52 2.68
CA GLY A 574 -2.39 -22.79 3.39
C GLY A 574 -3.15 -22.61 4.70
N GLY A 575 -2.83 -23.42 5.69
CA GLY A 575 -3.47 -23.35 7.01
C GLY A 575 -2.75 -22.46 8.01
N SER A 576 -3.48 -21.67 8.80
CA SER A 576 -2.92 -21.02 9.99
C SER A 576 -2.84 -21.98 11.18
N GLY A 577 -1.93 -21.71 12.12
CA GLY A 577 -1.85 -22.45 13.38
C GLY A 577 -3.03 -22.16 14.30
N ALA A 578 -3.38 -23.12 15.16
CA ALA A 578 -4.35 -22.96 16.22
C ALA A 578 -3.74 -22.29 17.46
N GLY A 579 -4.58 -21.63 18.26
CA GLY A 579 -4.18 -20.95 19.49
C GLY A 579 -4.94 -21.45 20.72
N PRO A 580 -4.74 -20.79 21.88
CA PRO A 580 -5.31 -21.21 23.16
C PRO A 580 -6.83 -21.33 23.20
N ASP A 581 -7.50 -20.48 22.43
CA ASP A 581 -8.94 -20.27 22.40
C ASP A 581 -9.52 -20.19 20.96
N PHE A 582 -8.73 -20.51 19.93
CA PHE A 582 -9.17 -20.46 18.54
C PHE A 582 -8.61 -21.60 17.67
N ASP A 583 -9.43 -22.07 16.74
CA ASP A 583 -9.01 -22.93 15.63
C ASP A 583 -8.21 -22.11 14.58
N GLY A 584 -7.33 -22.79 13.86
CA GLY A 584 -6.65 -22.23 12.71
C GLY A 584 -7.61 -22.02 11.52
N THR A 585 -7.39 -20.95 10.78
CA THR A 585 -8.14 -20.63 9.56
C THR A 585 -7.54 -21.37 8.36
N SER A 586 -8.40 -21.96 7.52
CA SER A 586 -7.98 -22.70 6.33
C SER A 586 -7.83 -21.79 5.12
N ALA A 587 -6.89 -22.10 4.23
CA ALA A 587 -6.68 -21.42 2.94
C ALA A 587 -6.47 -19.90 3.03
N VAL A 588 -5.67 -19.44 4.00
CA VAL A 588 -5.30 -18.03 4.16
C VAL A 588 -3.80 -17.82 4.08
N HIS A 589 -3.38 -16.65 3.59
CA HIS A 589 -2.00 -16.20 3.73
C HIS A 589 -1.74 -15.87 5.20
N THR A 590 -0.56 -16.24 5.67
CA THR A 590 -0.20 -16.16 7.09
C THR A 590 1.13 -15.43 7.25
N HIS A 591 1.26 -14.75 8.38
CA HIS A 591 2.53 -14.19 8.85
C HIS A 591 3.12 -13.15 7.90
N MET A 592 4.23 -13.46 7.23
CA MET A 592 5.04 -12.47 6.51
C MET A 592 4.46 -12.07 5.15
N THR A 593 3.24 -12.52 4.83
CA THR A 593 2.50 -12.17 3.62
C THR A 593 1.01 -12.05 3.92
N ASN A 594 0.36 -11.08 3.25
CA ASN A 594 -1.09 -10.94 3.17
C ASN A 594 -1.51 -10.62 1.73
N SER A 595 -0.71 -11.07 0.75
CA SER A 595 -0.96 -10.79 -0.66
C SER A 595 -2.21 -11.52 -1.12
N ARG A 596 -2.96 -10.93 -2.04
CA ARG A 596 -4.06 -11.65 -2.68
C ARG A 596 -3.52 -12.68 -3.65
N LEU A 597 -4.29 -13.75 -3.84
CA LEU A 597 -4.14 -14.62 -4.99
C LEU A 597 -4.54 -13.86 -6.24
N THR A 598 -3.98 -14.24 -7.39
CA THR A 598 -4.45 -13.67 -8.66
C THR A 598 -5.83 -14.23 -8.95
N ASP A 599 -6.75 -13.35 -9.33
CA ASP A 599 -8.07 -13.77 -9.79
C ASP A 599 -7.92 -14.76 -10.97
N PRO A 600 -8.63 -15.91 -10.96
CA PRO A 600 -8.51 -16.91 -12.02
C PRO A 600 -8.74 -16.34 -13.43
N GLU A 601 -9.72 -15.45 -13.60
CA GLU A 601 -10.03 -14.88 -14.93
C GLU A 601 -8.89 -13.96 -15.38
N VAL A 602 -8.30 -13.19 -14.45
CA VAL A 602 -7.15 -12.34 -14.76
C VAL A 602 -5.91 -13.18 -15.09
N LEU A 603 -5.67 -14.25 -14.34
CA LEU A 603 -4.57 -15.18 -14.58
C LEU A 603 -4.65 -15.78 -15.98
N GLU A 604 -5.81 -16.35 -16.34
CA GLU A 604 -6.03 -17.02 -17.62
C GLU A 604 -6.10 -16.05 -18.80
N TRP A 605 -6.50 -14.80 -18.57
CA TRP A 605 -6.52 -13.76 -19.59
C TRP A 605 -5.11 -13.21 -19.88
N ARG A 606 -4.26 -13.09 -18.86
CA ARG A 606 -2.93 -12.48 -18.97
C ARG A 606 -1.83 -13.47 -19.33
N TYR A 607 -2.00 -14.74 -18.97
CA TYR A 607 -0.97 -15.77 -19.10
C TYR A 607 -1.53 -17.02 -19.78
N PRO A 608 -0.75 -17.73 -20.62
CA PRO A 608 -1.17 -18.94 -21.31
C PRO A 608 -1.20 -20.17 -20.38
N VAL A 609 -2.04 -20.09 -19.36
CA VAL A 609 -2.31 -21.14 -18.39
C VAL A 609 -3.82 -21.26 -18.13
N LEU A 610 -4.26 -22.39 -17.58
CA LEU A 610 -5.62 -22.64 -17.14
C LEU A 610 -5.58 -23.09 -15.67
N LEU A 611 -6.33 -22.43 -14.79
CA LEU A 611 -6.45 -22.85 -13.39
C LEU A 611 -7.53 -23.95 -13.29
N GLU A 612 -7.11 -25.21 -13.28
CA GLU A 612 -8.06 -26.33 -13.22
C GLU A 612 -8.77 -26.46 -11.87
N ALA A 613 -8.05 -26.15 -10.78
CA ALA A 613 -8.59 -26.23 -9.43
C ALA A 613 -7.78 -25.39 -8.45
N HIS A 614 -8.49 -24.82 -7.47
CA HIS A 614 -7.92 -24.37 -6.21
C HIS A 614 -8.88 -24.74 -5.08
N VAL A 615 -8.55 -25.77 -4.31
CA VAL A 615 -9.48 -26.36 -3.32
C VAL A 615 -8.83 -26.47 -1.95
N ILE A 616 -9.64 -26.43 -0.89
CA ILE A 616 -9.20 -26.69 0.48
C ILE A 616 -8.93 -28.19 0.63
N ASN A 617 -7.76 -28.55 1.15
CA ASN A 617 -7.38 -29.92 1.47
C ASN A 617 -8.00 -30.34 2.81
N ARG A 618 -9.31 -30.61 2.81
CA ARG A 618 -10.10 -30.76 4.03
C ARG A 618 -9.60 -31.89 4.94
N GLY A 619 -9.45 -31.60 6.23
CA GLY A 619 -8.98 -32.56 7.24
C GLY A 619 -7.47 -32.75 7.26
N SER A 620 -6.71 -31.81 6.70
CA SER A 620 -5.26 -31.78 6.73
C SER A 620 -4.70 -31.12 7.99
N GLY A 621 -5.45 -30.19 8.60
CA GLY A 621 -5.04 -29.46 9.80
C GLY A 621 -4.70 -30.36 10.99
N GLY A 622 -3.67 -29.98 11.74
CA GLY A 622 -3.24 -30.69 12.94
C GLY A 622 -4.36 -30.79 13.98
N ARG A 623 -4.52 -31.96 14.60
CA ARG A 623 -5.59 -32.20 15.58
C ARG A 623 -5.20 -31.65 16.95
N GLY A 624 -6.18 -31.14 17.67
CA GLY A 624 -6.02 -30.73 19.06
C GLY A 624 -7.38 -30.41 19.67
N ARG A 625 -7.38 -29.83 20.87
CA ARG A 625 -8.58 -29.17 21.40
C ARG A 625 -9.06 -28.09 20.43
N HIS A 626 -8.10 -27.36 19.87
CA HIS A 626 -8.30 -26.51 18.70
C HIS A 626 -7.53 -27.08 17.51
N ARG A 627 -8.18 -27.11 16.36
CA ARG A 627 -7.65 -27.69 15.12
C ARG A 627 -6.84 -26.66 14.36
N GLY A 628 -5.72 -27.06 13.77
CA GLY A 628 -5.01 -26.23 12.79
C GLY A 628 -5.85 -26.04 11.53
N GLY A 629 -5.57 -24.97 10.78
CA GLY A 629 -6.23 -24.71 9.51
C GLY A 629 -5.80 -25.71 8.44
N ASP A 630 -6.71 -26.06 7.53
CA ASP A 630 -6.42 -26.93 6.39
C ASP A 630 -5.57 -26.20 5.32
N GLY A 631 -4.68 -26.95 4.67
CA GLY A 631 -3.93 -26.51 3.50
C GLY A 631 -4.81 -26.43 2.24
N THR A 632 -4.18 -26.22 1.08
CA THR A 632 -4.85 -26.12 -0.23
C THR A 632 -4.22 -27.05 -1.25
N ILE A 633 -4.95 -27.32 -2.34
CA ILE A 633 -4.45 -27.98 -3.55
C ILE A 633 -4.74 -27.05 -4.72
N ARG A 634 -3.69 -26.64 -5.44
CA ARG A 634 -3.76 -25.78 -6.64
C ARG A 634 -3.22 -26.54 -7.84
N ARG A 635 -3.95 -26.48 -8.96
CA ARG A 635 -3.63 -27.19 -10.22
C ARG A 635 -3.63 -26.20 -11.38
N VAL A 636 -2.48 -26.02 -12.03
CA VAL A 636 -2.32 -25.07 -13.14
C VAL A 636 -1.83 -25.82 -14.38
N ARG A 637 -2.65 -25.82 -15.43
CA ARG A 637 -2.31 -26.41 -16.73
C ARG A 637 -1.62 -25.37 -17.60
N PHE A 638 -0.52 -25.75 -18.23
CA PHE A 638 0.24 -24.89 -19.12
C PHE A 638 -0.24 -25.05 -20.57
N LEU A 639 -0.39 -23.92 -21.28
CA LEU A 639 -0.80 -23.88 -22.70
C LEU A 639 0.36 -23.55 -23.63
N GLU A 640 1.47 -23.07 -23.08
CA GLU A 640 2.73 -22.82 -23.77
C GLU A 640 3.91 -23.41 -22.99
N ARG A 641 5.03 -23.62 -23.69
CA ARG A 641 6.26 -24.10 -23.04
C ARG A 641 6.80 -23.02 -22.09
N MET A 642 6.96 -23.36 -20.82
CA MET A 642 7.41 -22.44 -19.78
C MET A 642 8.37 -23.10 -18.79
N HIS A 643 9.26 -22.31 -18.22
CA HIS A 643 10.02 -22.68 -17.05
C HIS A 643 9.16 -22.43 -15.82
N ALA A 644 9.02 -23.40 -14.95
CA ALA A 644 8.37 -23.23 -13.65
C ALA A 644 9.36 -23.53 -12.53
N ALA A 645 9.29 -22.77 -11.46
CA ALA A 645 10.03 -23.01 -10.24
C ALA A 645 9.12 -22.91 -9.01
N ILE A 646 9.45 -23.71 -8.02
CA ILE A 646 8.83 -23.68 -6.70
C ILE A 646 9.92 -23.42 -5.68
N LEU A 647 9.65 -22.49 -4.79
CA LEU A 647 10.47 -22.24 -3.61
C LEU A 647 9.55 -22.36 -2.40
N SER A 648 9.73 -23.45 -1.65
CA SER A 648 8.89 -23.80 -0.53
C SER A 648 9.65 -24.54 0.56
N ASN A 649 9.08 -24.56 1.77
CA ASN A 649 9.55 -25.29 2.94
C ASN A 649 8.44 -26.25 3.45
N HIS A 650 8.67 -26.93 4.57
CA HIS A 650 7.71 -27.85 5.19
C HIS A 650 7.26 -28.98 4.27
N ARG A 651 8.21 -29.55 3.53
CA ARG A 651 8.09 -30.80 2.77
C ARG A 651 8.64 -32.00 3.54
N ILE A 652 9.48 -31.76 4.54
CA ILE A 652 10.08 -32.80 5.40
C ILE A 652 9.72 -32.58 6.86
N VAL A 653 9.95 -31.37 7.39
CA VAL A 653 9.64 -30.99 8.77
C VAL A 653 8.21 -30.45 8.82
N PRO A 654 7.28 -31.11 9.54
CA PRO A 654 5.91 -30.67 9.60
C PRO A 654 5.74 -29.40 10.47
N PRO A 655 4.77 -28.54 10.16
CA PRO A 655 4.36 -27.46 11.05
C PRO A 655 4.01 -27.98 12.45
N PHE A 656 4.70 -27.49 13.49
CA PHE A 656 4.53 -28.00 14.85
C PHE A 656 3.16 -27.67 15.45
N GLY A 657 2.62 -28.58 16.26
CA GLY A 657 1.51 -28.31 17.17
C GLY A 657 2.01 -27.74 18.51
N LEU A 658 1.10 -27.17 19.31
CA LEU A 658 1.44 -26.52 20.58
C LEU A 658 0.63 -27.08 21.75
N GLU A 659 1.20 -27.07 22.96
CA GLU A 659 0.55 -27.55 24.20
C GLU A 659 -0.12 -28.94 24.09
N GLY A 660 0.51 -29.85 23.34
CA GLY A 660 0.04 -31.21 23.12
C GLY A 660 -0.82 -31.42 21.87
N GLY A 661 -1.04 -30.39 21.07
CA GLY A 661 -1.64 -30.52 19.73
C GLY A 661 -0.74 -31.26 18.76
N GLU A 662 -1.34 -31.99 17.82
CA GLU A 662 -0.67 -32.69 16.74
C GLU A 662 -0.13 -31.70 15.69
N PRO A 663 1.00 -32.00 15.03
CA PRO A 663 1.52 -31.19 13.95
C PRO A 663 0.58 -31.19 12.72
N GLY A 664 0.72 -30.17 11.88
CA GLY A 664 0.11 -30.16 10.55
C GLY A 664 0.77 -31.14 9.59
N ILE A 665 0.17 -31.37 8.43
CA ILE A 665 0.81 -32.17 7.37
C ILE A 665 1.83 -31.34 6.59
N CYS A 666 2.85 -32.02 6.05
CA CYS A 666 3.77 -31.44 5.08
C CYS A 666 3.08 -31.18 3.74
N GLY A 667 3.60 -30.18 3.01
CA GLY A 667 3.24 -29.94 1.62
C GLY A 667 3.85 -30.97 0.67
N ASP A 668 3.47 -30.90 -0.60
CA ASP A 668 3.98 -31.74 -1.69
C ASP A 668 3.71 -31.06 -3.05
N GLN A 669 4.49 -31.39 -4.08
CA GLN A 669 4.26 -30.91 -5.42
C GLN A 669 4.74 -31.90 -6.48
N TRP A 670 4.06 -31.88 -7.62
CA TRP A 670 4.40 -32.73 -8.76
C TRP A 670 3.90 -32.12 -10.06
N VAL A 671 4.43 -32.64 -11.16
CA VAL A 671 3.92 -32.38 -12.52
C VAL A 671 3.20 -33.60 -13.03
N GLU A 672 1.96 -33.41 -13.50
CA GLU A 672 1.23 -34.37 -14.30
C GLU A 672 1.52 -34.07 -15.77
N ARG A 673 2.35 -34.90 -16.38
CA ARG A 673 2.78 -34.75 -17.77
C ARG A 673 1.63 -35.11 -18.72
N ALA A 674 1.60 -34.48 -19.89
CA ALA A 674 0.60 -34.77 -20.93
C ALA A 674 0.60 -36.25 -21.40
N ASP A 675 1.72 -36.95 -21.23
CA ASP A 675 1.87 -38.40 -21.51
C ASP A 675 1.34 -39.31 -20.39
N GLY A 676 0.85 -38.74 -19.28
CA GLY A 676 0.34 -39.44 -18.11
C GLY A 676 1.38 -39.73 -17.02
N ARG A 677 2.66 -39.38 -17.21
CA ARG A 677 3.69 -39.51 -16.17
C ARG A 677 3.44 -38.52 -15.03
N ILE A 678 3.68 -38.96 -13.79
CA ILE A 678 3.76 -38.08 -12.61
C ILE A 678 5.23 -37.91 -12.23
N GLU A 679 5.68 -36.66 -12.11
CA GLU A 679 7.04 -36.28 -11.73
C GLU A 679 6.98 -35.46 -10.44
N HIS A 680 7.40 -36.07 -9.32
CA HIS A 680 7.51 -35.36 -8.04
C HIS A 680 8.73 -34.45 -8.03
N LEU A 681 8.58 -33.27 -7.43
CA LEU A 681 9.63 -32.26 -7.31
C LEU A 681 10.02 -32.07 -5.84
N GLU A 682 11.27 -31.68 -5.61
CA GLU A 682 11.72 -31.30 -4.27
C GLU A 682 11.09 -29.96 -3.81
N GLY A 683 11.18 -29.62 -2.51
CA GLY A 683 10.62 -28.39 -1.95
C GLY A 683 11.12 -27.09 -2.58
N CYS A 684 12.38 -27.08 -3.05
CA CYS A 684 12.88 -26.01 -3.90
C CYS A 684 13.44 -26.65 -5.17
N ASP A 685 12.73 -26.48 -6.28
CA ASP A 685 13.00 -27.20 -7.52
C ASP A 685 12.49 -26.41 -8.74
N LYS A 686 12.92 -26.80 -9.93
CA LYS A 686 12.49 -26.22 -11.20
C LYS A 686 12.36 -27.28 -12.28
N THR A 687 11.42 -27.08 -13.17
CA THR A 687 11.20 -27.97 -14.30
C THR A 687 10.66 -27.17 -15.49
N VAL A 688 10.61 -27.81 -16.65
CA VAL A 688 10.04 -27.22 -17.86
C VAL A 688 8.70 -27.89 -18.13
N LEU A 689 7.67 -27.08 -18.36
CA LEU A 689 6.30 -27.51 -18.58
C LEU A 689 6.03 -27.36 -20.08
N ASP A 690 5.55 -28.43 -20.71
CA ASP A 690 5.09 -28.39 -22.09
C ASP A 690 3.57 -28.16 -22.15
N PRO A 691 3.03 -27.71 -23.30
CA PRO A 691 1.59 -27.56 -23.46
C PRO A 691 0.83 -28.84 -23.09
N GLY A 692 -0.12 -28.73 -22.17
CA GLY A 692 -0.89 -29.84 -21.64
C GLY A 692 -0.35 -30.42 -20.32
N ASP A 693 0.85 -30.07 -19.87
CA ASP A 693 1.32 -30.44 -18.53
C ASP A 693 0.56 -29.66 -17.44
N VAL A 694 0.38 -30.27 -16.26
CA VAL A 694 -0.25 -29.65 -15.09
C VAL A 694 0.72 -29.63 -13.91
N PHE A 695 0.98 -28.45 -13.37
CA PHE A 695 1.73 -28.29 -12.13
C PHE A 695 0.75 -28.33 -10.95
N VAL A 696 1.00 -29.21 -9.99
CA VAL A 696 0.12 -29.40 -8.82
C VAL A 696 0.90 -29.09 -7.54
N ILE A 697 0.30 -28.26 -6.69
CA ILE A 697 0.87 -27.86 -5.39
C ILE A 697 -0.15 -28.20 -4.31
N ARG A 698 0.26 -29.02 -3.35
CA ARG A 698 -0.45 -29.25 -2.08
C ARG A 698 0.31 -28.50 -0.99
N THR A 699 -0.31 -27.47 -0.41
CA THR A 699 0.35 -26.67 0.63
C THR A 699 0.30 -27.36 2.00
N PRO A 700 1.24 -27.05 2.91
CA PRO A 700 1.18 -27.52 4.29
C PRO A 700 -0.05 -26.98 5.02
N SER A 701 -0.44 -27.66 6.10
CA SER A 701 -1.53 -27.23 6.98
C SER A 701 -0.98 -26.62 8.28
N GLY A 702 -1.84 -25.97 9.06
CA GLY A 702 -1.45 -25.48 10.39
C GLY A 702 -1.39 -26.59 11.43
N GLY A 703 -0.61 -26.38 12.49
CA GLY A 703 -0.57 -27.24 13.68
C GLY A 703 -1.77 -27.03 14.62
N GLY A 704 -2.12 -28.08 15.37
CA GLY A 704 -3.19 -28.03 16.38
C GLY A 704 -2.71 -27.48 17.72
N TYR A 705 -3.66 -27.12 18.58
CA TYR A 705 -3.41 -26.65 19.95
C TYR A 705 -4.13 -27.51 20.98
N GLY A 706 -3.43 -27.92 22.03
CA GLY A 706 -3.98 -28.74 23.11
C GLY A 706 -4.13 -30.21 22.69
N ALA A 707 -4.07 -31.14 23.65
CA ALA A 707 -4.27 -32.56 23.35
C ALA A 707 -5.65 -32.81 22.69
N PRO A 708 -5.72 -33.64 21.63
CA PRO A 708 -7.00 -34.00 21.02
C PRO A 708 -7.88 -34.75 22.02
N GLU A 709 -9.19 -34.45 22.01
CA GLU A 709 -10.15 -35.26 22.77
C GLU A 709 -10.19 -36.70 22.20
N SER A 710 -10.19 -37.67 23.13
CA SER A 710 -10.07 -39.11 22.87
C SER A 710 -11.27 -39.71 22.15
#